data_AF-A0AB36RC58-F1
#
_entry.id   AF-A0AB36RC58-F1
#
_cell.length_a   1.000
_cell.length_b   1.000
_cell.length_c   1.000
_cell.angle_alpha   90.00
_cell.angle_beta   90.00
_cell.angle_gamma   90.00
#
_symmetry.space_group_name_H-M   'P 1'
#
loop_
_entity.id
_entity.type
_entity.pdbx_description
1 polymer ?
#
loop_
_entity_poly.entity_id
_entity_poly.type
_entity_poly.pdbx_seq_one_letter_code
_entity_poly.pdbx_strand_id
1 'polypeptide(L)'
;MRSGASAPLALADTGHGIGAFARRQVGRLVGAGLFALVAFGIASLATWNVADPSFSHATDNIVTNAMGYVGAVFSDLAMQFFGLAAVAALVPAVVWGFLLFSARGVDRLPKRGLAWFGYAVLAAAMAGCVVPPKTWPLPTGLGGVFGDMVLNIPGFFVGGYPTGLIASVLAVLLAAPALWLFAYGSALIARKNGFAVLEQQAAPDSRDQDDLLFDNDEDEGDEGILALGAITHWWLSLRAYLRRRAARRRERDDFEPEMEPRASAWRRAAERVESAEFAEARMSPDGRARVEPEFFAALVNDRSASLDPDDADVFDEDDAMDFAPEPAGQRRAAPNAKVQPFRSDAATRVEAPAPRPVPGARVQREAQTSLIGSETFEMPSLHFLSEPKNVVRDASLSKDALEQNARLLEGVLEDFGVKGEIIHVRPGPVVTLYELEPAPGIKSSRVIGLSDDIARSMSAIACRVAVVPGRNAIGIELPNAKRETVYLREIMASRDFETTKAKLALALGKTINGEAVIVDIAKMPHVLVAGTTGSGKSVAINTMILSLLYRLTPQDCRLIMIDPKMLELSVYDGIPHLLTPVVTDPKKAVVALKWTVREMEDRYRKMSKVGVRNIDGFNARVQQAEKKGEKISRTVQTGFDRQTGEAIYETENLDLEPMPYIVVIIDEMADLMMVAGKDIEGAVQRLAQMARAAGIHVIMATQRPSVDVITGTIKANFPTRISFQVTSKIDSRTILGEQGAEQLLGMGDMLYMAGGGRIQRVHGPFVSDDEVEKIVAHLKLQGVPEYLDAITEDDDEEDEPSGKGSSGGGGSGNFEDSDDPYDQAVSVVLRDGKASTSYIQRRLGIGYNRAASIIEKMEKEGIVGPANHAGKREILVPTEDDKF
;
A
#
# COMPACT_ATOMS: atom_id res chain seq x y z
N MET A 1 3.42 -47.61 41.08
CA MET A 1 3.04 -47.17 42.43
C MET A 1 3.42 -45.71 42.59
N ARG A 2 2.46 -44.87 43.03
CA ARG A 2 2.55 -43.44 43.43
C ARG A 2 2.97 -42.46 42.32
N SER A 3 2.29 -41.36 42.02
CA SER A 3 1.09 -40.66 42.51
C SER A 3 0.63 -39.77 41.33
N GLY A 4 -0.65 -39.63 40.96
CA GLY A 4 -1.73 -39.28 41.87
C GLY A 4 -1.60 -37.82 42.33
N ALA A 5 -1.31 -36.86 41.45
CA ALA A 5 -1.35 -35.44 41.76
C ALA A 5 -2.40 -34.77 40.87
N SER A 6 -3.61 -34.67 41.41
CA SER A 6 -4.64 -33.74 40.99
C SER A 6 -4.09 -32.32 41.13
N ALA A 7 -3.80 -31.66 40.01
CA ALA A 7 -3.49 -30.23 40.02
C ALA A 7 -4.77 -29.46 40.46
N PRO A 8 -4.69 -28.60 41.48
CA PRO A 8 -5.83 -27.85 41.97
C PRO A 8 -6.30 -26.86 40.90
N LEU A 9 -7.62 -26.74 40.78
CA LEU A 9 -8.29 -25.75 39.96
C LEU A 9 -7.99 -24.35 40.54
N ALA A 10 -6.89 -23.75 40.12
CA ALA A 10 -6.57 -22.35 40.42
C ALA A 10 -7.44 -21.44 39.54
N LEU A 11 -8.66 -21.17 40.01
CA LEU A 11 -9.46 -20.03 39.59
C LEU A 11 -8.83 -18.76 40.19
N ALA A 12 -7.81 -18.24 39.53
CA ALA A 12 -7.22 -16.94 39.83
C ALA A 12 -7.00 -16.15 38.52
N ASP A 13 -7.87 -15.16 38.32
CA ASP A 13 -7.64 -13.89 37.61
C ASP A 13 -6.91 -13.86 36.26
N THR A 14 -7.18 -14.80 35.36
CA THR A 14 -7.02 -14.56 33.92
C THR A 14 -8.16 -15.21 33.15
N GLY A 15 -8.88 -14.43 32.32
CA GLY A 15 -9.98 -14.91 31.46
C GLY A 15 -9.61 -15.95 30.39
N HIS A 16 -8.43 -16.57 30.50
CA HIS A 16 -7.86 -17.50 29.51
C HIS A 16 -8.02 -18.98 29.88
N GLY A 17 -8.47 -19.31 31.10
CA GLY A 17 -8.55 -20.70 31.57
C GLY A 17 -9.66 -21.55 30.92
N ILE A 18 -10.85 -20.98 30.74
CA ILE A 18 -12.02 -21.70 30.21
C ILE A 18 -11.85 -22.00 28.71
N GLY A 19 -11.33 -21.03 27.95
CA GLY A 19 -11.09 -21.19 26.51
C GLY A 19 -10.03 -22.24 26.18
N ALA A 20 -8.94 -22.30 26.96
CA ALA A 20 -7.90 -23.32 26.80
C ALA A 20 -8.40 -24.72 27.17
N PHE A 21 -9.22 -24.83 28.23
CA PHE A 21 -9.86 -26.08 28.61
C PHE A 21 -10.85 -26.57 27.56
N ALA A 22 -11.73 -25.69 27.07
CA ALA A 22 -12.72 -26.02 26.03
C ALA A 22 -12.05 -26.51 24.74
N ARG A 23 -11.01 -25.81 24.25
CA ARG A 23 -10.27 -26.23 23.04
C ARG A 23 -9.61 -27.61 23.21
N ARG A 24 -9.10 -27.94 24.40
CA ARG A 24 -8.53 -29.28 24.68
C ARG A 24 -9.59 -30.37 24.67
N GLN A 25 -10.79 -30.12 25.22
CA GLN A 25 -11.88 -31.09 25.18
C GLN A 25 -12.42 -31.28 23.76
N VAL A 26 -12.56 -30.19 23.00
CA VAL A 26 -12.96 -30.24 21.58
C VAL A 26 -11.93 -31.04 20.78
N GLY A 27 -10.62 -30.79 20.96
CA GLY A 27 -9.57 -31.57 20.29
C GLY A 27 -9.64 -33.07 20.61
N ARG A 28 -9.95 -33.44 21.86
CA ARG A 28 -10.14 -34.84 22.26
C ARG A 28 -11.36 -35.50 21.62
N LEU A 29 -12.48 -34.78 21.57
CA LEU A 29 -13.71 -35.26 20.91
C LEU A 29 -13.49 -35.45 19.40
N VAL A 30 -12.82 -34.50 18.75
CA VAL A 30 -12.46 -34.62 17.32
C VAL A 30 -11.51 -35.79 17.09
N GLY A 31 -10.50 -35.98 17.94
CA GLY A 31 -9.59 -37.13 17.86
C GLY A 31 -10.31 -38.48 18.05
N ALA A 32 -11.23 -38.57 19.02
CA ALA A 32 -12.06 -39.76 19.23
C ALA A 32 -12.99 -40.04 18.04
N GLY A 33 -13.61 -39.00 17.48
CA GLY A 33 -14.42 -39.11 16.27
C GLY A 33 -13.63 -39.62 15.07
N LEU A 34 -12.38 -39.16 14.90
CA LEU A 34 -11.51 -39.62 13.83
C LEU A 34 -11.11 -41.10 14.00
N PHE A 35 -10.86 -41.57 15.22
CA PHE A 35 -10.64 -43.00 15.48
C PHE A 35 -11.86 -43.86 15.14
N ALA A 36 -13.07 -43.40 15.49
CA ALA A 36 -14.30 -44.10 15.14
C ALA A 36 -14.48 -44.18 13.61
N LEU A 37 -14.17 -43.10 12.90
CA LEU A 37 -14.22 -43.05 11.43
C LEU A 37 -13.20 -44.00 10.79
N VAL A 38 -11.97 -44.05 11.31
CA VAL A 38 -10.96 -44.99 10.80
C VAL A 38 -11.36 -46.44 11.10
N ALA A 39 -11.87 -46.74 12.29
CA ALA A 39 -12.37 -48.07 12.61
C ALA A 39 -13.51 -48.49 11.68
N PHE A 40 -14.45 -47.58 11.38
CA PHE A 40 -15.49 -47.77 10.37
C PHE A 40 -14.89 -48.06 8.99
N GLY A 41 -13.91 -47.26 8.56
CA GLY A 41 -13.27 -47.41 7.26
C GLY A 41 -12.51 -48.73 7.10
N ILE A 42 -11.76 -49.14 8.13
CA ILE A 42 -11.04 -50.42 8.16
C ILE A 42 -12.03 -51.59 8.14
N ALA A 43 -13.09 -51.56 8.96
CA ALA A 43 -14.10 -52.61 8.98
C ALA A 43 -14.83 -52.72 7.62
N SER A 44 -15.18 -51.58 7.03
CA SER A 44 -15.81 -51.51 5.72
C SER A 44 -14.91 -52.08 4.62
N LEU A 45 -13.62 -51.74 4.60
CA LEU A 45 -12.66 -52.25 3.62
C LEU A 45 -12.32 -53.74 3.84
N ALA A 46 -12.27 -54.20 5.09
CA ALA A 46 -11.97 -55.59 5.41
C ALA A 46 -13.10 -56.55 4.99
N THR A 47 -14.35 -56.08 5.03
CA THR A 47 -15.53 -56.84 4.55
C THR A 47 -16.02 -56.34 3.19
N TRP A 48 -15.12 -55.81 2.37
CA TRP A 48 -15.47 -55.35 1.03
C TRP A 48 -15.84 -56.54 0.13
N ASN A 49 -16.94 -56.39 -0.60
CA ASN A 49 -17.42 -57.35 -1.57
C ASN A 49 -17.91 -56.60 -2.81
N VAL A 50 -17.40 -56.95 -4.00
CA VAL A 50 -17.77 -56.30 -5.26
C VAL A 50 -19.24 -56.54 -5.63
N ALA A 51 -19.85 -57.60 -5.12
CA ALA A 51 -21.24 -57.92 -5.41
C ALA A 51 -22.26 -57.12 -4.56
N ASP A 52 -21.81 -56.38 -3.55
CA ASP A 52 -22.68 -55.56 -2.71
C ASP A 52 -23.24 -54.35 -3.50
N PRO A 53 -24.46 -53.87 -3.17
CA PRO A 53 -25.03 -52.71 -3.83
C PRO A 53 -24.28 -51.43 -3.43
N SER A 54 -23.85 -50.66 -4.43
CA SER A 54 -23.14 -49.39 -4.26
C SER A 54 -23.55 -48.39 -5.36
N PHE A 55 -22.98 -47.18 -5.34
CA PHE A 55 -23.25 -46.18 -6.39
C PHE A 55 -22.70 -46.56 -7.76
N SER A 56 -21.68 -47.41 -7.81
CA SER A 56 -21.06 -47.87 -9.04
C SER A 56 -21.68 -49.18 -9.56
N HIS A 57 -22.28 -49.96 -8.65
CA HIS A 57 -22.80 -51.29 -8.91
C HIS A 57 -24.21 -51.43 -8.34
N ALA A 58 -25.20 -51.14 -9.19
CA ALA A 58 -26.62 -51.21 -8.84
C ALA A 58 -27.14 -52.66 -8.97
N THR A 59 -27.33 -53.34 -7.83
CA THR A 59 -27.89 -54.69 -7.75
C THR A 59 -28.90 -54.81 -6.61
N ASP A 60 -29.79 -55.81 -6.70
CA ASP A 60 -30.77 -56.14 -5.65
C ASP A 60 -30.19 -57.14 -4.60
N ASN A 61 -28.87 -57.27 -4.54
CA ASN A 61 -28.20 -58.19 -3.62
C ASN A 61 -28.30 -57.71 -2.16
N ILE A 62 -28.37 -58.66 -1.23
CA ILE A 62 -28.32 -58.35 0.20
C ILE A 62 -26.91 -57.86 0.55
N VAL A 63 -26.81 -56.73 1.27
CA VAL A 63 -25.53 -56.15 1.69
C VAL A 63 -24.79 -57.12 2.62
N THR A 64 -23.58 -57.54 2.22
CA THR A 64 -22.73 -58.45 3.01
C THR A 64 -21.69 -57.71 3.85
N ASN A 65 -21.44 -56.42 3.57
CA ASN A 65 -20.56 -55.58 4.37
C ASN A 65 -21.00 -55.45 5.83
N ALA A 66 -20.06 -55.63 6.77
CA ALA A 66 -20.36 -55.60 8.21
C ALA A 66 -20.86 -54.22 8.70
N MET A 67 -20.53 -53.14 7.99
CA MET A 67 -20.99 -51.78 8.32
C MET A 67 -22.27 -51.38 7.56
N GLY A 68 -22.95 -52.35 6.94
CA GLY A 68 -24.19 -52.15 6.20
C GLY A 68 -23.97 -51.39 4.89
N TYR A 69 -25.06 -50.83 4.35
CA TYR A 69 -25.05 -50.17 3.03
C TYR A 69 -24.03 -49.03 2.93
N VAL A 70 -23.90 -48.22 4.00
CA VAL A 70 -22.94 -47.10 4.04
C VAL A 70 -21.50 -47.61 3.96
N GLY A 71 -21.20 -48.75 4.60
CA GLY A 71 -19.89 -49.40 4.52
C GLY A 71 -19.60 -49.98 3.14
N ALA A 72 -20.59 -50.62 2.52
CA ALA A 72 -20.49 -51.14 1.16
C ALA A 72 -20.19 -50.01 0.16
N VAL A 73 -20.93 -48.90 0.23
CA VAL A 73 -20.70 -47.72 -0.61
C VAL A 73 -19.31 -47.12 -0.38
N PHE A 74 -18.89 -46.93 0.88
CA PHE A 74 -17.59 -46.36 1.20
C PHE A 74 -16.43 -47.23 0.70
N SER A 75 -16.48 -48.53 1.00
CA SER A 75 -15.42 -49.47 0.65
C SER A 75 -15.29 -49.66 -0.86
N ASP A 76 -16.41 -49.72 -1.58
CA ASP A 76 -16.43 -49.76 -3.04
C ASP A 76 -15.83 -48.50 -3.66
N LEU A 77 -16.24 -47.31 -3.21
CA LEU A 77 -15.68 -46.04 -3.70
C LEU A 77 -14.17 -45.96 -3.44
N ALA A 78 -13.74 -46.30 -2.23
CA ALA A 78 -12.33 -46.29 -1.84
C ALA A 78 -11.50 -47.27 -2.68
N MET A 79 -12.01 -48.48 -2.93
CA MET A 79 -11.34 -49.49 -3.75
C MET A 79 -11.30 -49.10 -5.24
N GLN A 80 -12.30 -48.40 -5.77
CA GLN A 80 -12.27 -47.93 -7.15
C GLN A 80 -11.27 -46.81 -7.38
N PHE A 81 -11.22 -45.83 -6.47
CA PHE A 81 -10.34 -44.68 -6.61
C PHE A 81 -8.88 -44.99 -6.24
N PHE A 82 -8.64 -45.69 -5.13
CA PHE A 82 -7.30 -45.91 -4.58
C PHE A 82 -6.83 -47.37 -4.61
N GLY A 83 -7.71 -48.32 -4.94
CA GLY A 83 -7.38 -49.75 -4.90
C GLY A 83 -6.88 -50.18 -3.53
N LEU A 84 -5.83 -51.01 -3.50
CA LEU A 84 -5.23 -51.49 -2.24
C LEU A 84 -4.59 -50.36 -1.41
N ALA A 85 -4.29 -49.21 -2.02
CA ALA A 85 -3.76 -48.06 -1.29
C ALA A 85 -4.81 -47.35 -0.41
N ALA A 86 -6.09 -47.69 -0.54
CA ALA A 86 -7.14 -47.20 0.36
C ALA A 86 -6.82 -47.48 1.85
N VAL A 87 -6.19 -48.63 2.15
CA VAL A 87 -5.77 -48.97 3.51
C VAL A 87 -4.61 -48.08 3.97
N ALA A 88 -3.63 -47.84 3.09
CA ALA A 88 -2.50 -46.97 3.39
C ALA A 88 -2.94 -45.52 3.63
N ALA A 89 -3.94 -45.05 2.87
CA ALA A 89 -4.53 -43.72 3.01
C ALA A 89 -5.20 -43.50 4.39
N LEU A 90 -5.56 -44.54 5.14
CA LEU A 90 -6.11 -44.38 6.50
C LEU A 90 -5.04 -44.16 7.58
N VAL A 91 -3.77 -44.45 7.30
CA VAL A 91 -2.70 -44.39 8.31
C VAL A 91 -2.47 -42.97 8.86
N PRO A 92 -2.38 -41.90 8.03
CA PRO A 92 -2.25 -40.53 8.55
C PRO A 92 -3.43 -40.10 9.44
N ALA A 93 -4.65 -40.58 9.15
CA ALA A 93 -5.83 -40.33 9.97
C ALA A 93 -5.71 -40.90 11.38
N VAL A 94 -5.12 -42.11 11.51
CA VAL A 94 -4.83 -42.72 12.83
C VAL A 94 -3.87 -41.84 13.62
N VAL A 95 -2.82 -41.34 12.96
CA VAL A 95 -1.83 -40.49 13.61
C VAL A 95 -2.48 -39.17 14.06
N TRP A 96 -3.29 -38.54 13.22
CA TRP A 96 -4.03 -37.33 13.59
C TRP A 96 -5.01 -37.59 14.73
N GLY A 97 -5.73 -38.73 14.71
CA GLY A 97 -6.62 -39.14 15.79
C GLY A 97 -5.87 -39.23 17.11
N PHE A 98 -4.69 -39.86 17.11
CA PHE A 98 -3.84 -39.97 18.28
C PHE A 98 -3.33 -38.61 18.78
N LEU A 99 -2.91 -37.73 17.87
CA LEU A 99 -2.36 -36.42 18.21
C LEU A 99 -3.43 -35.46 18.77
N LEU A 100 -4.63 -35.47 18.19
CA LEU A 100 -5.76 -34.68 18.65
C LEU A 100 -6.31 -35.22 19.99
N PHE A 101 -6.42 -36.54 20.12
CA PHE A 101 -6.82 -37.19 21.37
C PHE A 101 -5.81 -36.96 22.51
N SER A 102 -4.52 -36.92 22.19
CA SER A 102 -3.45 -36.60 23.16
C SER A 102 -3.37 -35.10 23.49
N ALA A 103 -4.28 -34.27 22.96
CA ALA A 103 -4.28 -32.80 23.11
C ALA A 103 -2.95 -32.15 22.69
N ARG A 104 -2.25 -32.73 21.71
CA ARG A 104 -0.97 -32.22 21.16
C ARG A 104 -1.13 -31.42 19.85
N GLY A 105 -2.37 -31.24 19.38
CA GLY A 105 -2.71 -30.44 18.19
C GLY A 105 -2.17 -30.96 16.87
N VAL A 106 -2.77 -30.52 15.77
CA VAL A 106 -2.20 -30.64 14.43
C VAL A 106 -2.13 -29.22 13.86
N ASP A 107 -0.93 -28.75 13.54
CA ASP A 107 -0.68 -27.45 12.93
C ASP A 107 -0.88 -27.50 11.40
N ARG A 108 -1.11 -26.35 10.77
CA ARG A 108 -1.20 -26.22 9.29
C ARG A 108 -2.12 -27.26 8.63
N LEU A 109 -3.34 -27.43 9.16
CA LEU A 109 -4.35 -28.39 8.70
C LEU A 109 -4.53 -28.47 7.17
N PRO A 110 -4.66 -27.36 6.40
CA PRO A 110 -4.85 -27.46 4.95
C PRO A 110 -3.62 -28.00 4.21
N LYS A 111 -2.41 -27.53 4.55
CA LYS A 111 -1.16 -27.98 3.93
C LYS A 111 -0.90 -29.46 4.21
N ARG A 112 -1.16 -29.92 5.44
CA ARG A 112 -0.98 -31.34 5.82
C ARG A 112 -2.07 -32.25 5.24
N GLY A 113 -3.31 -31.75 5.10
CA GLY A 113 -4.38 -32.44 4.39
C GLY A 113 -4.05 -32.67 2.91
N LEU A 114 -3.47 -31.65 2.24
CA LEU A 114 -3.00 -31.78 0.86
C LEU A 114 -1.87 -32.81 0.73
N ALA A 115 -0.90 -32.79 1.66
CA ALA A 115 0.19 -33.75 1.67
C ALA A 115 -0.30 -35.20 1.94
N TRP A 116 -1.29 -35.36 2.82
CA TRP A 116 -1.95 -36.65 3.04
C TRP A 116 -2.63 -37.15 1.75
N PHE A 117 -3.40 -36.31 1.06
CA PHE A 117 -3.99 -36.70 -0.22
C PHE A 117 -2.93 -37.05 -1.28
N GLY A 118 -1.86 -36.26 -1.38
CA GLY A 118 -0.72 -36.54 -2.27
C GLY A 118 -0.05 -37.88 -1.95
N TYR A 119 0.14 -38.21 -0.68
CA TYR A 119 0.61 -39.52 -0.24
C TYR A 119 -0.32 -40.65 -0.70
N ALA A 120 -1.64 -40.51 -0.52
CA ALA A 120 -2.60 -41.53 -0.92
C ALA A 120 -2.57 -41.80 -2.43
N VAL A 121 -2.42 -40.75 -3.25
CA VAL A 121 -2.28 -40.86 -4.72
C VAL A 121 -0.96 -41.53 -5.12
N LEU A 122 0.16 -41.19 -4.48
CA LEU A 122 1.44 -41.86 -4.76
C LEU A 122 1.46 -43.32 -4.27
N ALA A 123 0.82 -43.62 -3.15
CA ALA A 123 0.64 -44.98 -2.66
C ALA A 123 -0.21 -45.82 -3.65
N ALA A 124 -1.26 -45.23 -4.21
CA ALA A 124 -2.06 -45.82 -5.27
C ALA A 124 -1.22 -46.10 -6.53
N ALA A 125 -0.39 -45.14 -6.97
CA ALA A 125 0.52 -45.34 -8.10
C ALA A 125 1.54 -46.47 -7.86
N MET A 126 2.10 -46.56 -6.65
CA MET A 126 3.00 -47.67 -6.28
C MET A 126 2.28 -49.02 -6.29
N ALA A 127 1.03 -49.09 -5.83
CA ALA A 127 0.22 -50.30 -5.91
C ALA A 127 -0.10 -50.69 -7.37
N GLY A 128 -0.35 -49.71 -8.24
CA GLY A 128 -0.59 -49.93 -9.66
C GLY A 128 0.64 -50.45 -10.44
N CYS A 129 1.86 -50.24 -9.94
CA CYS A 129 3.07 -50.84 -10.50
C CYS A 129 3.11 -52.38 -10.36
N VAL A 130 2.27 -52.95 -9.50
CA VAL A 130 2.17 -54.40 -9.31
C VAL A 130 1.11 -54.96 -10.25
N VAL A 131 1.49 -56.00 -11.01
CA VAL A 131 0.58 -56.65 -11.96
C VAL A 131 -0.59 -57.31 -11.20
N PRO A 132 -1.85 -56.97 -11.50
CA PRO A 132 -3.00 -57.55 -10.81
C PRO A 132 -3.10 -59.06 -11.07
N PRO A 133 -3.45 -59.86 -10.05
CA PRO A 133 -3.72 -61.28 -10.24
C PRO A 133 -4.99 -61.47 -11.10
N LYS A 134 -5.11 -62.61 -11.79
CA LYS A 134 -6.27 -62.93 -12.64
C LYS A 134 -7.62 -62.96 -11.89
N THR A 135 -7.58 -63.02 -10.56
CA THR A 135 -8.74 -63.01 -9.67
C THR A 135 -9.12 -61.60 -9.21
N TRP A 136 -8.46 -60.55 -9.70
CA TRP A 136 -8.78 -59.17 -9.34
C TRP A 136 -10.12 -58.76 -9.97
N PRO A 137 -11.09 -58.28 -9.16
CA PRO A 137 -12.47 -58.13 -9.62
C PRO A 137 -12.78 -56.75 -10.24
N LEU A 138 -11.90 -55.75 -10.09
CA LEU A 138 -12.09 -54.42 -10.66
C LEU A 138 -11.44 -54.30 -12.06
N PRO A 139 -12.01 -53.50 -12.97
CA PRO A 139 -11.41 -53.23 -14.28
C PRO A 139 -10.16 -52.34 -14.20
N THR A 140 -9.95 -51.66 -13.07
CA THR A 140 -8.78 -50.83 -12.76
C THR A 140 -7.65 -51.64 -12.13
N GLY A 141 -6.42 -51.14 -12.24
CA GLY A 141 -5.24 -51.77 -11.63
C GLY A 141 -5.33 -51.83 -10.10
N LEU A 142 -4.35 -52.48 -9.45
CA LEU A 142 -4.29 -52.59 -7.97
C LEU A 142 -4.22 -51.22 -7.25
N GLY A 143 -3.89 -50.15 -7.98
CA GLY A 143 -3.90 -48.76 -7.52
C GLY A 143 -5.19 -47.97 -7.76
N GLY A 144 -6.23 -48.59 -8.32
CA GLY A 144 -7.46 -47.89 -8.70
C GLY A 144 -7.24 -46.81 -9.75
N VAL A 145 -8.27 -45.98 -9.96
CA VAL A 145 -8.26 -44.91 -10.99
C VAL A 145 -7.12 -43.91 -10.77
N PHE A 146 -6.85 -43.51 -9.52
CA PHE A 146 -5.78 -42.55 -9.25
C PHE A 146 -4.39 -43.12 -9.52
N GLY A 147 -4.17 -44.40 -9.19
CA GLY A 147 -2.92 -45.08 -9.52
C GLY A 147 -2.71 -45.16 -11.03
N ASP A 148 -3.74 -45.58 -11.77
CA ASP A 148 -3.68 -45.67 -13.24
C ASP A 148 -3.46 -44.30 -13.89
N MET A 149 -4.08 -43.24 -13.36
CA MET A 149 -3.88 -41.86 -13.84
C MET A 149 -2.43 -41.40 -13.70
N VAL A 150 -1.77 -41.68 -12.56
CA VAL A 150 -0.37 -41.32 -12.35
C VAL A 150 0.55 -42.14 -13.25
N LEU A 151 0.28 -43.44 -13.42
CA LEU A 151 1.10 -44.34 -14.22
C LEU A 151 0.95 -44.14 -15.73
N ASN A 152 -0.15 -43.54 -16.18
CA ASN A 152 -0.35 -43.14 -17.57
C ASN A 152 0.61 -42.02 -18.02
N ILE A 153 1.08 -41.16 -17.11
CA ILE A 153 2.01 -40.06 -17.46
C ILE A 153 3.35 -40.63 -17.97
N PRO A 154 4.06 -41.52 -17.24
CA PRO A 154 5.21 -42.24 -17.79
C PRO A 154 4.83 -43.16 -18.96
N GLY A 155 3.64 -43.77 -18.92
CA GLY A 155 3.18 -44.68 -19.96
C GLY A 155 3.07 -44.04 -21.35
N PHE A 156 2.75 -42.74 -21.41
CA PHE A 156 2.75 -41.96 -22.65
C PHE A 156 4.15 -41.91 -23.31
N PHE A 157 5.21 -41.84 -22.51
CA PHE A 157 6.59 -41.79 -23.00
C PHE A 157 7.15 -43.18 -23.34
N VAL A 158 6.66 -44.23 -22.69
CA VAL A 158 7.11 -45.62 -22.87
C VAL A 158 6.27 -46.39 -23.91
N GLY A 159 5.16 -45.80 -24.37
CA GLY A 159 4.30 -46.38 -25.42
C GLY A 159 3.28 -47.40 -24.91
N GLY A 160 2.98 -47.39 -23.60
CA GLY A 160 2.02 -48.31 -22.98
C GLY A 160 2.09 -48.27 -21.45
N TYR A 161 1.18 -48.99 -20.77
CA TYR A 161 1.16 -49.06 -19.31
C TYR A 161 2.47 -49.69 -18.78
N PRO A 162 3.13 -49.08 -17.78
CA PRO A 162 4.42 -49.56 -17.30
C PRO A 162 4.29 -50.97 -16.70
N THR A 163 5.04 -51.93 -17.25
CA THR A 163 5.06 -53.33 -16.77
C THR A 163 6.50 -53.82 -16.55
N GLY A 164 6.67 -54.85 -15.72
CA GLY A 164 7.96 -55.51 -15.48
C GLY A 164 8.99 -54.60 -14.78
N LEU A 165 10.22 -54.55 -15.32
CA LEU A 165 11.33 -53.77 -14.74
C LEU A 165 11.04 -52.27 -14.67
N ILE A 166 10.32 -51.72 -15.64
CA ILE A 166 10.00 -50.29 -15.71
C ILE A 166 9.06 -49.91 -14.56
N ALA A 167 8.04 -50.73 -14.28
CA ALA A 167 7.14 -50.53 -13.16
C ALA A 167 7.87 -50.62 -11.80
N SER A 168 8.84 -51.53 -11.70
CA SER A 168 9.65 -51.70 -10.48
C SER A 168 10.54 -50.47 -10.21
N VAL A 169 11.20 -49.94 -11.24
CA VAL A 169 12.00 -48.71 -11.13
C VAL A 169 11.12 -47.52 -10.77
N LEU A 170 9.95 -47.40 -11.39
CA LEU A 170 9.00 -46.32 -11.12
C LEU A 170 8.46 -46.40 -9.69
N ALA A 171 8.15 -47.59 -9.17
CA ALA A 171 7.73 -47.77 -7.77
C ALA A 171 8.81 -47.30 -6.78
N VAL A 172 10.09 -47.61 -7.05
CA VAL A 172 11.22 -47.14 -6.22
C VAL A 172 11.38 -45.62 -6.29
N LEU A 173 11.22 -45.02 -7.47
CA LEU A 173 11.29 -43.56 -7.64
C LEU A 173 10.17 -42.82 -6.91
N LEU A 174 8.96 -43.40 -6.89
CA LEU A 174 7.80 -42.81 -6.21
C LEU A 174 7.83 -43.02 -4.68
N ALA A 175 8.61 -43.98 -4.17
CA ALA A 175 8.66 -44.30 -2.74
C ALA A 175 9.23 -43.17 -1.88
N ALA A 176 10.29 -42.50 -2.33
CA ALA A 176 10.91 -41.40 -1.59
C ALA A 176 9.98 -40.18 -1.40
N PRO A 177 9.35 -39.61 -2.44
CA PRO A 177 8.38 -38.53 -2.26
C PRO A 177 7.13 -38.98 -1.51
N ALA A 178 6.67 -40.23 -1.69
CA ALA A 178 5.55 -40.77 -0.92
C ALA A 178 5.86 -40.83 0.59
N LEU A 179 7.05 -41.29 0.98
CA LEU A 179 7.47 -41.35 2.39
C LEU A 179 7.61 -39.96 3.01
N TRP A 180 8.11 -38.98 2.25
CA TRP A 180 8.20 -37.60 2.72
C TRP A 180 6.82 -36.97 2.93
N LEU A 181 5.92 -37.11 1.95
CA LEU A 181 4.54 -36.64 2.06
C LEU A 181 3.78 -37.34 3.19
N PHE A 182 4.02 -38.64 3.40
CA PHE A 182 3.48 -39.39 4.53
C PHE A 182 3.96 -38.80 5.86
N ALA A 183 5.26 -38.55 6.01
CA ALA A 183 5.84 -38.09 7.26
C ALA A 183 5.43 -36.64 7.60
N TYR A 184 5.34 -35.77 6.59
CA TYR A 184 4.83 -34.41 6.72
C TYR A 184 3.32 -34.39 6.97
N GLY A 185 2.55 -35.09 6.13
CA GLY A 185 1.09 -35.19 6.24
C GLY A 185 0.62 -35.83 7.55
N SER A 186 1.32 -36.85 8.04
CA SER A 186 1.03 -37.52 9.33
C SER A 186 1.51 -36.74 10.55
N ALA A 187 2.11 -35.55 10.36
CA ALA A 187 2.61 -34.73 11.44
C ALA A 187 3.76 -35.32 12.28
N LEU A 188 4.54 -36.22 11.68
CA LEU A 188 5.71 -36.84 12.32
C LEU A 188 6.97 -35.97 12.19
N ILE A 189 7.04 -35.13 11.16
CA ILE A 189 8.15 -34.20 10.88
C ILE A 189 7.63 -32.75 10.88
N ALA A 190 8.52 -31.79 11.11
CA ALA A 190 8.24 -30.35 11.03
C ALA A 190 7.06 -29.89 11.89
N ARG A 191 6.84 -30.51 13.05
CA ARG A 191 5.77 -30.16 13.98
C ARG A 191 6.19 -29.00 14.87
N LYS A 192 5.46 -27.89 14.82
CA LYS A 192 5.47 -26.88 15.88
C LYS A 192 4.39 -27.28 16.90
N ASN A 193 4.78 -27.61 18.13
CA ASN A 193 3.87 -28.14 19.16
C ASN A 193 2.66 -27.22 19.37
N GLY A 194 1.46 -27.68 19.01
CA GLY A 194 0.20 -26.98 19.28
C GLY A 194 -0.45 -27.55 20.55
N PHE A 195 -0.91 -26.69 21.46
CA PHE A 195 -1.64 -27.00 22.71
C PHE A 195 -0.87 -27.33 23.99
N ALA A 196 0.47 -27.25 24.00
CA ALA A 196 1.15 -26.97 25.26
C ALA A 196 0.90 -25.49 25.59
N VAL A 197 0.30 -25.26 26.77
CA VAL A 197 0.30 -23.96 27.43
C VAL A 197 1.75 -23.46 27.40
N LEU A 198 1.94 -22.22 26.96
CA LEU A 198 3.13 -21.43 27.27
C LEU A 198 3.22 -21.36 28.80
N GLU A 199 3.74 -22.41 29.42
CA GLU A 199 4.46 -22.26 30.66
C GLU A 199 5.74 -21.59 30.22
N GLN A 200 5.72 -20.28 30.34
CA GLN A 200 6.82 -19.39 30.03
C GLN A 200 7.96 -19.80 30.95
N GLN A 201 8.76 -20.78 30.53
CA GLN A 201 10.12 -20.92 31.01
C GLN A 201 10.75 -19.55 30.85
N ALA A 202 11.20 -18.98 31.97
CA ALA A 202 11.86 -17.69 32.02
C ALA A 202 12.89 -17.63 30.88
N ALA A 203 12.54 -16.86 29.84
CA ALA A 203 13.43 -16.62 28.73
C ALA A 203 14.62 -15.80 29.26
N PRO A 204 15.85 -16.12 28.87
CA PRO A 204 16.96 -15.21 29.07
C PRO A 204 16.67 -13.90 28.32
N ASP A 205 17.18 -12.82 28.91
CA ASP A 205 17.03 -11.40 28.57
C ASP A 205 16.77 -11.11 27.08
N SER A 206 15.69 -10.37 26.80
CA SER A 206 15.18 -10.02 25.47
C SER A 206 15.98 -8.89 24.82
N ARG A 207 17.29 -9.10 24.66
CA ARG A 207 18.19 -8.18 23.97
C ARG A 207 18.91 -8.79 22.76
N ASP A 208 18.94 -10.12 22.66
CA ASP A 208 19.70 -10.82 21.61
C ASP A 208 18.83 -11.49 20.53
N GLN A 209 17.54 -11.14 20.39
CA GLN A 209 16.64 -11.74 19.38
C GLN A 209 16.03 -10.79 18.35
N ASP A 210 16.26 -9.47 18.46
CA ASP A 210 15.76 -8.53 17.44
C ASP A 210 16.63 -8.50 16.16
N ASP A 211 17.82 -9.12 16.18
CA ASP A 211 18.73 -9.20 15.02
C ASP A 211 18.46 -10.40 14.08
N LEU A 212 17.47 -11.26 14.36
CA LEU A 212 17.17 -12.43 13.52
C LEU A 212 15.69 -12.53 13.07
N LEU A 213 14.92 -11.45 13.21
CA LEU A 213 13.47 -11.42 12.91
C LEU A 213 13.11 -10.63 11.64
N PHE A 214 14.04 -10.50 10.68
CA PHE A 214 13.76 -9.93 9.36
C PHE A 214 14.17 -10.82 8.17
N ASP A 215 14.39 -12.13 8.39
CA ASP A 215 14.80 -13.01 7.28
C ASP A 215 14.04 -14.34 7.22
N ASN A 216 12.74 -14.37 7.53
CA ASN A 216 11.99 -15.63 7.45
C ASN A 216 10.47 -15.55 7.18
N ASP A 217 9.98 -14.52 6.48
CA ASP A 217 8.57 -14.48 6.05
C ASP A 217 8.36 -14.23 4.53
N GLU A 218 9.38 -14.45 3.69
CA GLU A 218 9.21 -14.51 2.22
C GLU A 218 9.25 -15.92 1.60
N ASP A 219 9.51 -16.98 2.38
CA ASP A 219 9.66 -18.34 1.84
C ASP A 219 8.42 -19.26 1.98
N GLU A 220 7.21 -18.74 2.19
CA GLU A 220 6.00 -19.59 2.28
C GLU A 220 5.13 -19.66 1.02
N GLY A 221 5.60 -19.12 -0.11
CA GLY A 221 4.92 -19.17 -1.41
C GLY A 221 5.47 -20.14 -2.46
N ASP A 222 6.75 -20.55 -2.39
CA ASP A 222 7.46 -20.97 -3.62
C ASP A 222 8.10 -22.36 -3.62
N GLU A 223 7.93 -23.21 -2.59
CA GLU A 223 8.52 -24.56 -2.60
C GLU A 223 7.92 -25.48 -3.69
N GLY A 224 6.68 -25.25 -4.11
CA GLY A 224 6.05 -26.00 -5.22
C GLY A 224 6.47 -25.50 -6.61
N ILE A 225 6.82 -24.20 -6.71
CA ILE A 225 7.19 -23.53 -7.95
C ILE A 225 8.70 -23.66 -8.21
N LEU A 226 9.53 -23.81 -7.16
CA LEU A 226 10.97 -24.10 -7.29
C LEU A 226 11.24 -25.49 -7.87
N ALA A 227 10.43 -26.52 -7.55
CA ALA A 227 10.57 -27.85 -8.15
C ALA A 227 10.14 -27.86 -9.63
N LEU A 228 9.03 -27.18 -9.96
CA LEU A 228 8.56 -27.04 -11.34
C LEU A 228 9.50 -26.13 -12.17
N GLY A 229 10.03 -25.08 -11.55
CA GLY A 229 11.01 -24.14 -12.08
C GLY A 229 12.36 -24.81 -12.36
N ALA A 230 12.83 -25.65 -11.44
CA ALA A 230 14.06 -26.43 -11.65
C ALA A 230 13.90 -27.43 -12.80
N ILE A 231 12.76 -28.14 -12.88
CA ILE A 231 12.50 -29.10 -13.97
C ILE A 231 12.33 -28.41 -15.32
N THR A 232 11.61 -27.28 -15.37
CA THR A 232 11.46 -26.47 -16.59
C THR A 232 12.78 -25.84 -17.03
N HIS A 233 13.61 -25.37 -16.09
CA HIS A 233 14.93 -24.85 -16.38
C HIS A 233 15.89 -25.96 -16.86
N TRP A 234 15.80 -27.18 -16.31
CA TRP A 234 16.57 -28.34 -16.77
C TRP A 234 16.15 -28.78 -18.18
N TRP A 235 14.84 -28.78 -18.47
CA TRP A 235 14.32 -29.05 -19.81
C TRP A 235 14.74 -27.97 -20.82
N LEU A 236 14.58 -26.69 -20.49
CA LEU A 236 14.95 -25.58 -21.38
C LEU A 236 16.45 -25.54 -21.65
N SER A 237 17.27 -25.85 -20.64
CA SER A 237 18.73 -25.91 -20.79
C SER A 237 19.17 -27.14 -21.61
N LEU A 238 18.53 -28.30 -21.46
CA LEU A 238 18.74 -29.47 -22.32
C LEU A 238 18.31 -29.22 -23.77
N ARG A 239 17.18 -28.53 -23.98
CA ARG A 239 16.68 -28.14 -25.31
C ARG A 239 17.61 -27.11 -25.98
N ALA A 240 18.12 -26.16 -25.21
CA ALA A 240 19.10 -25.18 -25.68
C ALA A 240 20.47 -25.82 -25.98
N TYR A 241 20.87 -26.85 -25.22
CA TYR A 241 22.08 -27.63 -25.47
C TYR A 241 21.96 -28.44 -26.78
N LEU A 242 20.82 -29.12 -27.00
CA LEU A 242 20.55 -29.87 -28.24
C LEU A 242 20.45 -28.94 -29.46
N ARG A 243 19.83 -27.76 -29.34
CA ARG A 243 19.80 -26.74 -30.41
C ARG A 243 21.18 -26.17 -30.71
N ARG A 244 22.01 -25.89 -29.70
CA ARG A 244 23.39 -25.42 -29.91
C ARG A 244 24.27 -26.49 -30.58
N ARG A 245 24.03 -27.77 -30.29
CA ARG A 245 24.73 -28.89 -30.94
C ARG A 245 24.25 -29.15 -32.38
N ALA A 246 22.99 -28.86 -32.68
CA ALA A 246 22.45 -28.90 -34.05
C ALA A 246 22.89 -27.69 -34.89
N ALA A 247 22.98 -26.49 -34.29
CA ALA A 247 23.44 -25.26 -34.95
C ALA A 247 24.93 -25.31 -35.32
N ARG A 248 25.79 -25.89 -34.46
CA ARG A 248 27.21 -26.13 -34.77
C ARG A 248 27.48 -27.09 -35.94
N ARG A 249 26.45 -27.81 -36.43
CA ARG A 249 26.54 -28.65 -37.64
C ARG A 249 26.10 -27.92 -38.91
N ARG A 250 25.50 -26.73 -38.81
CA ARG A 250 25.00 -25.93 -39.94
C ARG A 250 25.90 -24.74 -40.32
N GLU A 251 26.78 -24.29 -39.43
CA GLU A 251 27.77 -23.23 -39.73
C GLU A 251 29.04 -23.78 -40.39
N ARG A 252 28.91 -24.53 -41.48
CA ARG A 252 30.06 -24.89 -42.33
C ARG A 252 29.76 -24.86 -43.82
N ASP A 253 28.81 -24.03 -44.24
CA ASP A 253 28.65 -23.60 -45.62
C ASP A 253 27.99 -22.21 -45.64
N ASP A 254 28.44 -21.40 -46.59
CA ASP A 254 27.97 -20.09 -47.05
C ASP A 254 28.58 -18.83 -46.42
N PHE A 255 29.40 -18.19 -47.25
CA PHE A 255 30.10 -16.92 -47.08
C PHE A 255 29.70 -16.04 -48.27
N GLU A 256 29.07 -14.89 -48.04
CA GLU A 256 29.08 -13.75 -48.97
C GLU A 256 28.63 -12.46 -48.23
N PRO A 257 29.33 -11.31 -48.40
CA PRO A 257 28.98 -10.08 -47.68
C PRO A 257 28.18 -9.11 -48.57
N GLU A 258 27.07 -8.59 -48.04
CA GLU A 258 26.29 -7.51 -48.65
C GLU A 258 26.53 -6.16 -47.94
N MET A 259 26.52 -5.09 -48.74
CA MET A 259 26.98 -3.72 -48.42
C MET A 259 26.17 -2.97 -47.35
N GLU A 260 26.87 -2.25 -46.48
CA GLU A 260 26.32 -1.32 -45.47
C GLU A 260 25.77 0.01 -46.06
N PRO A 261 24.73 0.60 -45.43
CA PRO A 261 24.50 2.03 -45.45
C PRO A 261 25.12 2.74 -44.23
N ARG A 262 25.97 3.72 -44.55
CA ARG A 262 26.74 4.63 -43.70
C ARG A 262 26.03 5.16 -42.45
N ALA A 263 26.56 4.84 -41.27
CA ALA A 263 26.30 5.54 -40.01
C ALA A 263 27.52 6.37 -39.55
N SER A 264 27.23 7.44 -38.81
CA SER A 264 28.10 8.58 -38.50
C SER A 264 29.29 8.26 -37.57
N ALA A 265 30.35 9.06 -37.70
CA ALA A 265 31.63 8.94 -36.99
C ALA A 265 31.55 8.98 -35.46
N TRP A 266 30.42 9.42 -34.89
CA TRP A 266 30.18 9.45 -33.44
C TRP A 266 29.96 8.07 -32.84
N ARG A 267 29.36 7.12 -33.58
CA ARG A 267 29.07 5.78 -33.09
C ARG A 267 30.34 4.91 -32.96
N ARG A 268 31.33 5.13 -33.85
CA ARG A 268 32.66 4.47 -33.82
C ARG A 268 33.61 4.97 -32.73
N ALA A 269 33.28 6.10 -32.09
CA ALA A 269 34.00 6.58 -30.91
C ALA A 269 33.45 5.93 -29.63
N ALA A 270 32.12 5.78 -29.54
CA ALA A 270 31.46 5.12 -28.42
C ALA A 270 31.80 3.62 -28.32
N GLU A 271 31.81 2.89 -29.44
CA GLU A 271 32.17 1.45 -29.47
C GLU A 271 33.62 1.17 -29.06
N ARG A 272 34.54 2.11 -29.29
CA ARG A 272 35.95 1.98 -28.87
C ARG A 272 36.19 2.22 -27.39
N VAL A 273 35.30 2.98 -26.75
CA VAL A 273 35.31 3.20 -25.29
C VAL A 273 34.69 1.99 -24.60
N GLU A 274 33.57 1.50 -25.11
CA GLU A 274 32.84 0.35 -24.55
C GLU A 274 33.64 -0.96 -24.69
N SER A 275 34.38 -1.15 -25.79
CA SER A 275 35.27 -2.32 -25.98
C SER A 275 36.56 -2.26 -25.17
N ALA A 276 37.04 -1.07 -24.80
CA ALA A 276 38.18 -0.89 -23.89
C ALA A 276 37.77 -1.18 -22.43
N GLU A 277 36.59 -0.72 -22.00
CA GLU A 277 36.03 -1.01 -20.68
C GLU A 277 35.70 -2.51 -20.49
N PHE A 278 35.18 -3.18 -21.53
CA PHE A 278 34.93 -4.63 -21.48
C PHE A 278 36.20 -5.49 -21.51
N ALA A 279 37.31 -4.98 -22.03
CA ALA A 279 38.60 -5.68 -22.04
C ALA A 279 39.32 -5.57 -20.69
N GLU A 280 39.13 -4.45 -19.96
CA GLU A 280 39.65 -4.25 -18.61
C GLU A 280 38.93 -5.10 -17.56
N ALA A 281 37.64 -5.38 -17.76
CA ALA A 281 36.83 -6.21 -16.84
C ALA A 281 37.16 -7.72 -16.86
N ARG A 282 38.06 -8.19 -17.73
CA ARG A 282 38.35 -9.64 -17.91
C ARG A 282 39.73 -10.12 -17.45
N MET A 283 40.54 -9.32 -16.77
CA MET A 283 41.83 -9.77 -16.23
C MET A 283 42.02 -9.50 -14.73
N SER A 284 41.83 -10.53 -13.89
CA SER A 284 42.88 -11.12 -13.02
C SER A 284 42.30 -11.78 -11.76
N PRO A 285 42.43 -13.12 -11.62
CA PRO A 285 42.41 -13.83 -10.35
C PRO A 285 43.85 -14.18 -9.93
N ASP A 286 44.59 -13.23 -9.36
CA ASP A 286 45.58 -13.45 -8.28
C ASP A 286 46.37 -12.17 -7.96
N GLY A 287 46.74 -12.03 -6.68
CA GLY A 287 47.02 -10.76 -6.04
C GLY A 287 48.40 -10.10 -6.24
N ARG A 288 48.37 -8.77 -6.08
CA ARG A 288 49.43 -7.79 -5.74
C ARG A 288 50.53 -7.50 -6.78
N ALA A 289 50.45 -6.29 -7.37
CA ALA A 289 51.44 -5.22 -7.20
C ALA A 289 50.88 -3.89 -7.75
N ARG A 290 51.08 -2.80 -7.01
CA ARG A 290 50.64 -1.42 -7.28
C ARG A 290 51.57 -0.72 -8.28
N VAL A 291 51.01 -0.07 -9.31
CA VAL A 291 51.55 1.15 -9.94
C VAL A 291 50.35 1.98 -10.42
N GLU A 292 50.18 3.20 -9.89
CA GLU A 292 49.17 4.16 -10.34
C GLU A 292 49.65 4.84 -11.64
N PRO A 293 48.80 5.03 -12.67
CA PRO A 293 49.10 5.92 -13.79
C PRO A 293 48.66 7.35 -13.47
N GLU A 294 49.64 8.26 -13.33
CA GLU A 294 49.43 9.70 -13.42
C GLU A 294 48.94 10.07 -14.83
N PHE A 295 47.67 10.46 -14.96
CA PHE A 295 47.17 11.02 -16.21
C PHE A 295 46.31 12.26 -15.96
N PHE A 296 46.90 13.30 -15.34
CA PHE A 296 46.35 14.67 -15.34
C PHE A 296 47.42 15.77 -15.19
N ALA A 297 48.68 15.52 -15.59
CA ALA A 297 49.77 16.51 -15.55
C ALA A 297 50.33 16.90 -16.94
N ALA A 298 49.68 16.52 -18.03
CA ALA A 298 50.22 16.69 -19.40
C ALA A 298 49.41 17.63 -20.31
N LEU A 299 48.64 18.58 -19.75
CA LEU A 299 47.85 19.53 -20.57
C LEU A 299 47.95 21.01 -20.18
N VAL A 300 48.97 21.41 -19.41
CA VAL A 300 49.18 22.84 -19.06
C VAL A 300 50.65 23.26 -19.18
N ASN A 301 51.44 22.65 -20.07
CA ASN A 301 52.80 23.13 -20.29
C ASN A 301 53.29 22.97 -21.74
N ASP A 302 52.56 23.57 -22.68
CA ASP A 302 53.15 23.92 -23.96
C ASP A 302 52.58 25.24 -24.50
N ARG A 303 53.20 26.34 -24.08
CA ARG A 303 53.27 27.58 -24.86
C ARG A 303 54.67 28.15 -24.78
N SER A 304 55.43 27.81 -25.81
CA SER A 304 56.63 28.50 -26.24
C SER A 304 56.30 29.95 -26.64
N ALA A 305 57.04 30.90 -26.06
CA ALA A 305 57.26 32.21 -26.64
C ALA A 305 58.63 32.72 -26.17
N SER A 306 59.64 32.50 -27.01
CA SER A 306 60.93 33.16 -26.98
C SER A 306 60.75 34.62 -27.38
N LEU A 307 61.21 35.55 -26.54
CA LEU A 307 61.42 36.96 -26.92
C LEU A 307 62.83 37.39 -26.46
N ASP A 308 63.45 38.11 -27.38
CA ASP A 308 64.83 38.61 -27.45
C ASP A 308 65.21 39.59 -26.32
N PRO A 309 66.51 39.78 -26.04
CA PRO A 309 67.03 40.79 -25.14
C PRO A 309 67.35 42.08 -25.91
N ASP A 310 66.63 43.17 -25.64
CA ASP A 310 67.05 44.56 -25.80
C ASP A 310 65.79 45.45 -25.72
N ASP A 311 65.61 46.17 -24.61
CA ASP A 311 65.28 47.60 -24.62
C ASP A 311 65.14 48.18 -23.20
N ALA A 312 65.84 49.31 -23.06
CA ALA A 312 66.09 50.21 -21.95
C ALA A 312 64.88 50.70 -21.11
N ASP A 313 65.18 51.01 -19.84
CA ASP A 313 64.88 52.22 -19.03
C ASP A 313 63.44 52.84 -19.12
N VAL A 314 62.79 53.34 -18.06
CA VAL A 314 63.19 54.47 -17.20
C VAL A 314 62.32 54.53 -15.90
N PHE A 315 62.92 55.10 -14.85
CA PHE A 315 62.39 55.73 -13.61
C PHE A 315 62.23 54.83 -12.36
N ASP A 316 62.75 55.14 -11.17
CA ASP A 316 63.70 56.15 -10.69
C ASP A 316 64.08 55.78 -9.24
N GLU A 317 65.36 56.00 -8.90
CA GLU A 317 65.90 56.57 -7.66
C GLU A 317 65.46 56.02 -6.27
N ASP A 318 66.33 55.28 -5.57
CA ASP A 318 67.46 55.86 -4.80
C ASP A 318 68.22 54.81 -3.97
N ASP A 319 69.54 54.99 -3.93
CA ASP A 319 70.58 54.06 -3.48
C ASP A 319 70.72 53.87 -1.96
N ALA A 320 71.15 52.67 -1.54
CA ALA A 320 72.54 52.40 -1.09
C ALA A 320 72.65 51.28 -0.01
N MET A 321 73.21 50.13 -0.44
CA MET A 321 74.31 49.34 0.16
C MET A 321 74.37 49.12 1.70
N ASP A 322 74.41 47.86 2.17
CA ASP A 322 75.67 47.09 2.33
C ASP A 322 75.53 45.72 3.05
N PHE A 323 76.27 44.74 2.50
CA PHE A 323 76.98 43.61 3.12
C PHE A 323 76.28 42.38 3.77
N ALA A 324 76.75 41.22 3.30
CA ALA A 324 76.73 39.90 3.93
C ALA A 324 77.93 39.72 4.91
N PRO A 325 78.26 38.51 5.40
CA PRO A 325 77.56 37.52 6.23
C PRO A 325 78.35 37.19 7.54
N GLU A 326 77.75 36.63 8.60
CA GLU A 326 78.47 36.07 9.80
C GLU A 326 77.52 35.26 10.75
N PRO A 327 77.98 34.48 11.77
CA PRO A 327 77.97 33.01 11.75
C PRO A 327 77.25 32.33 12.96
N ALA A 328 77.43 31.00 13.07
CA ALA A 328 76.84 30.10 14.05
C ALA A 328 77.09 30.45 15.54
N GLY A 329 76.01 30.47 16.33
CA GLY A 329 76.04 30.55 17.80
C GLY A 329 75.19 29.46 18.44
N GLN A 330 75.81 28.58 19.24
CA GLN A 330 75.14 27.54 20.03
C GLN A 330 74.59 28.09 21.36
N ARG A 331 73.38 27.63 21.68
CA ARG A 331 72.79 27.31 23.01
C ARG A 331 72.69 28.39 24.09
N ARG A 332 71.44 28.77 24.40
CA ARG A 332 70.93 28.81 25.78
C ARG A 332 69.51 28.23 25.83
N ALA A 333 69.29 27.34 26.79
CA ALA A 333 68.05 26.62 27.03
C ALA A 333 66.94 27.56 27.51
N ALA A 334 65.78 27.47 26.87
CA ALA A 334 64.53 28.09 27.32
C ALA A 334 63.82 27.16 28.34
N PRO A 335 63.11 27.72 29.34
CA PRO A 335 62.57 26.99 30.47
C PRO A 335 61.40 26.08 30.08
N ASN A 336 61.25 24.98 30.83
CA ASN A 336 60.14 24.02 30.78
C ASN A 336 58.77 24.71 30.64
N ALA A 337 58.30 24.85 29.40
CA ALA A 337 56.89 25.00 29.12
C ALA A 337 56.24 23.65 29.39
N LYS A 338 55.54 23.55 30.53
CA LYS A 338 54.61 22.44 30.77
C LYS A 338 53.67 22.40 29.58
N VAL A 339 53.74 21.33 28.80
CA VAL A 339 52.72 20.96 27.83
C VAL A 339 51.44 20.78 28.64
N GLN A 340 50.61 21.82 28.70
CA GLN A 340 49.20 21.60 28.98
C GLN A 340 48.68 20.84 27.76
N PRO A 341 48.22 19.59 27.90
CA PRO A 341 47.52 18.97 26.80
C PRO A 341 46.35 19.89 26.49
N PHE A 342 46.28 20.38 25.26
CA PHE A 342 45.06 20.97 24.72
C PHE A 342 44.05 19.83 24.59
N ARG A 343 43.52 19.38 25.73
CA ARG A 343 42.18 18.83 25.78
C ARG A 343 41.31 20.06 25.60
N SER A 344 40.72 20.20 24.42
CA SER A 344 39.48 20.95 24.34
C SER A 344 38.62 20.43 25.49
N ASP A 345 38.17 21.34 26.36
CA ASP A 345 37.07 21.05 27.26
C ASP A 345 35.95 20.50 26.37
N ALA A 346 35.73 19.18 26.45
CA ALA A 346 34.66 18.50 25.77
C ALA A 346 33.36 19.01 26.35
N ALA A 347 32.92 20.18 25.87
CA ALA A 347 31.52 20.55 25.91
C ALA A 347 30.75 19.35 25.39
N THR A 348 29.78 18.90 26.18
CA THR A 348 29.07 17.65 25.95
C THR A 348 28.42 17.70 24.56
N ARG A 349 29.03 17.04 23.57
CA ARG A 349 28.59 16.99 22.16
C ARG A 349 27.19 16.39 22.02
N VAL A 350 26.83 15.54 22.97
CA VAL A 350 25.55 14.82 23.03
C VAL A 350 24.54 15.63 23.83
N GLU A 351 23.50 16.13 23.16
CA GLU A 351 22.37 16.76 23.83
C GLU A 351 21.47 15.69 24.47
N ALA A 352 20.81 16.04 25.58
CA ALA A 352 19.79 15.16 26.16
C ALA A 352 18.57 15.08 25.22
N PRO A 353 17.93 13.91 25.10
CA PRO A 353 16.71 13.77 24.30
C PRO A 353 15.60 14.71 24.83
N ALA A 354 14.74 15.19 23.94
CA ALA A 354 13.66 16.09 24.33
C ALA A 354 12.72 15.41 25.34
N PRO A 355 12.19 16.15 26.33
CA PRO A 355 11.22 15.59 27.27
C PRO A 355 9.95 15.15 26.53
N ARG A 356 9.35 14.05 27.00
CA ARG A 356 8.07 13.57 26.44
C ARG A 356 6.98 14.63 26.59
N PRO A 357 5.99 14.68 25.65
CA PRO A 357 4.88 15.62 25.75
C PRO A 357 4.18 15.53 27.10
N VAL A 358 3.90 16.68 27.72
CA VAL A 358 3.26 16.73 29.04
C VAL A 358 1.79 16.31 28.91
N PRO A 359 1.30 15.35 29.71
CA PRO A 359 -0.10 14.96 29.71
C PRO A 359 -1.04 16.13 30.04
N GLY A 360 -2.15 16.22 29.31
CA GLY A 360 -3.20 17.21 29.48
C GLY A 360 -4.17 16.90 30.62
N ALA A 361 -5.06 17.85 30.91
CA ALA A 361 -6.08 17.72 31.95
C ALA A 361 -7.16 16.70 31.58
N ARG A 362 -7.39 16.49 30.28
CA ARG A 362 -8.34 15.47 29.77
C ARG A 362 -8.05 14.07 30.29
N VAL A 363 -6.79 13.67 30.37
CA VAL A 363 -6.38 12.34 30.88
C VAL A 363 -6.83 12.15 32.33
N GLN A 364 -6.70 13.18 33.16
CA GLN A 364 -7.11 13.14 34.56
C GLN A 364 -8.63 13.14 34.72
N ARG A 365 -9.36 13.86 33.86
CA ARG A 365 -10.83 13.86 33.84
C ARG A 365 -11.38 12.49 33.43
N GLU A 366 -10.85 11.90 32.37
CA GLU A 366 -11.32 10.59 31.87
C GLU A 366 -10.87 9.41 32.76
N ALA A 367 -9.87 9.60 33.62
CA ALA A 367 -9.56 8.64 34.68
C ALA A 367 -10.64 8.58 35.78
N GLN A 368 -11.46 9.63 35.90
CA GLN A 368 -12.61 9.68 36.80
C GLN A 368 -13.88 9.40 35.99
N THR A 369 -14.23 8.12 35.83
CA THR A 369 -15.41 7.72 35.06
C THR A 369 -16.69 8.36 35.62
N SER A 370 -17.38 9.16 34.81
CA SER A 370 -18.73 9.65 35.12
C SER A 370 -19.75 8.59 34.70
N LEU A 371 -20.63 8.17 35.62
CA LEU A 371 -21.65 7.14 35.39
C LEU A 371 -22.97 7.69 34.84
N ILE A 372 -23.01 8.97 34.47
CA ILE A 372 -24.25 9.64 34.02
C ILE A 372 -24.23 9.74 32.50
N GLY A 373 -25.08 8.96 31.84
CA GLY A 373 -25.30 9.07 30.39
C GLY A 373 -25.96 10.41 30.06
N SER A 374 -25.32 11.20 29.19
CA SER A 374 -25.91 12.40 28.63
C SER A 374 -26.65 12.08 27.33
N GLU A 375 -27.77 12.75 27.06
CA GLU A 375 -28.47 12.68 25.76
C GLU A 375 -27.71 13.38 24.61
N THR A 376 -26.51 13.91 24.89
CA THR A 376 -25.65 14.62 23.93
C THR A 376 -24.53 13.73 23.42
N PHE A 377 -24.13 13.93 22.16
CA PHE A 377 -22.98 13.25 21.54
C PHE A 377 -21.73 13.33 22.44
N GLU A 378 -21.15 12.18 22.76
CA GLU A 378 -19.99 12.03 23.62
C GLU A 378 -18.74 11.71 22.80
N MET A 379 -17.65 12.41 23.06
CA MET A 379 -16.39 12.16 22.35
C MET A 379 -15.79 10.82 22.79
N PRO A 380 -15.15 10.06 21.89
CA PRO A 380 -14.48 8.81 22.26
C PRO A 380 -13.44 9.03 23.36
N SER A 381 -13.40 8.12 24.34
CA SER A 381 -12.37 8.17 25.39
C SER A 381 -10.99 7.80 24.87
N LEU A 382 -9.96 8.41 25.44
CA LEU A 382 -8.55 8.08 25.20
C LEU A 382 -8.20 6.65 25.68
N HIS A 383 -9.01 6.04 26.54
CA HIS A 383 -8.81 4.66 27.01
C HIS A 383 -9.02 3.60 25.93
N PHE A 384 -9.69 3.94 24.83
CA PHE A 384 -9.75 3.04 23.67
C PHE A 384 -8.40 2.91 22.97
N LEU A 385 -7.48 3.86 23.19
CA LEU A 385 -6.14 3.85 22.63
C LEU A 385 -5.11 3.31 23.64
N SER A 386 -4.11 2.65 23.11
CA SER A 386 -3.03 2.00 23.84
C SER A 386 -2.08 3.03 24.44
N GLU A 387 -1.65 2.78 25.68
CA GLU A 387 -0.64 3.59 26.33
C GLU A 387 0.76 3.29 25.79
N PRO A 388 1.65 4.30 25.70
CA PRO A 388 3.04 4.06 25.39
C PRO A 388 3.66 3.16 26.46
N LYS A 389 4.23 2.03 26.04
CA LYS A 389 4.98 1.16 26.95
C LYS A 389 6.17 1.93 27.51
N ASN A 390 6.43 1.81 28.81
CA ASN A 390 7.61 2.41 29.43
C ASN A 390 8.88 1.72 28.89
N VAL A 391 9.44 2.27 27.82
CA VAL A 391 10.70 1.80 27.25
C VAL A 391 11.81 2.04 28.28
N VAL A 392 12.46 0.96 28.72
CA VAL A 392 13.69 1.01 29.51
C VAL A 392 14.72 1.77 28.69
N ARG A 393 15.37 2.80 29.26
CA ARG A 393 16.40 3.60 28.59
C ARG A 393 17.38 2.68 27.86
N ASP A 394 17.44 2.78 26.54
CA ASP A 394 18.32 1.95 25.73
C ASP A 394 19.78 2.26 26.09
N ALA A 395 20.57 1.21 26.35
CA ALA A 395 22.00 1.35 26.66
C ALA A 395 22.79 1.88 25.45
N SER A 396 22.28 1.64 24.22
CA SER A 396 22.85 2.16 22.97
C SER A 396 22.78 3.68 22.86
N LEU A 397 21.86 4.32 23.59
CA LEU A 397 21.70 5.78 23.65
C LEU A 397 22.46 6.42 24.84
N SER A 398 23.36 5.66 25.47
CA SER A 398 24.27 6.24 26.46
C SER A 398 25.18 7.28 25.81
N LYS A 399 25.54 8.32 26.57
CA LYS A 399 26.39 9.40 26.08
C LYS A 399 27.71 8.89 25.49
N ASP A 400 28.33 7.92 26.14
CA ASP A 400 29.60 7.34 25.69
C ASP A 400 29.45 6.57 24.37
N ALA A 401 28.36 5.82 24.19
CA ALA A 401 28.07 5.09 22.95
C ALA A 401 27.81 6.05 21.78
N LEU A 402 27.06 7.14 22.01
CA LEU A 402 26.78 8.16 21.02
C LEU A 402 28.06 8.92 20.60
N GLU A 403 28.96 9.19 21.54
CA GLU A 403 30.27 9.78 21.24
C GLU A 403 31.17 8.83 20.43
N GLN A 404 31.16 7.53 20.75
CA GLN A 404 31.88 6.51 19.97
C GLN A 404 31.34 6.41 18.54
N ASN A 405 30.02 6.37 18.38
CA ASN A 405 29.37 6.33 17.07
C ASN A 405 29.67 7.60 16.25
N ALA A 406 29.70 8.77 16.88
CA ALA A 406 30.07 10.01 16.21
C ALA A 406 31.52 9.97 15.68
N ARG A 407 32.47 9.44 16.45
CA ARG A 407 33.87 9.27 15.99
C ARG A 407 33.99 8.26 14.85
N LEU A 408 33.20 7.20 14.89
CA LEU A 408 33.15 6.21 13.82
C LEU A 408 32.61 6.84 12.53
N LEU A 409 31.55 7.65 12.63
CA LEU A 409 31.00 8.39 11.50
C LEU A 409 32.01 9.38 10.90
N GLU A 410 32.80 10.07 11.73
CA GLU A 410 33.88 10.96 11.25
C GLU A 410 34.95 10.19 10.48
N GLY A 411 35.38 9.03 10.98
CA GLY A 411 36.35 8.18 10.28
C GLY A 411 35.81 7.70 8.93
N VAL A 412 34.54 7.25 8.89
CA VAL A 412 33.88 6.85 7.64
C VAL A 412 33.81 8.01 6.64
N LEU A 413 33.45 9.21 7.08
CA LEU A 413 33.41 10.39 6.21
C LEU A 413 34.81 10.73 5.67
N GLU A 414 35.85 10.60 6.50
CA GLU A 414 37.24 10.84 6.10
C GLU A 414 37.71 9.82 5.04
N ASP A 415 37.33 8.55 5.16
CA ASP A 415 37.64 7.49 4.18
C ASP A 415 37.07 7.81 2.79
N PHE A 416 35.90 8.47 2.72
CA PHE A 416 35.30 8.96 1.45
C PHE A 416 35.79 10.36 1.04
N GLY A 417 36.81 10.89 1.74
CA GLY A 417 37.43 12.18 1.46
C GLY A 417 36.55 13.38 1.81
N VAL A 418 35.61 13.22 2.73
CA VAL A 418 34.81 14.30 3.32
C VAL A 418 35.36 14.60 4.71
N LYS A 419 36.14 15.68 4.80
CA LYS A 419 36.64 16.17 6.10
C LYS A 419 35.59 17.06 6.76
N GLY A 420 35.37 16.87 8.04
CA GLY A 420 34.47 17.68 8.87
C GLY A 420 34.41 17.13 10.29
N GLU A 421 33.76 17.86 11.17
CA GLU A 421 33.57 17.50 12.57
C GLU A 421 32.07 17.49 12.88
N ILE A 422 31.56 16.51 13.62
CA ILE A 422 30.19 16.62 14.15
C ILE A 422 30.15 17.60 15.34
N ILE A 423 29.29 18.60 15.33
CA ILE A 423 29.22 19.59 16.41
C ILE A 423 28.23 19.15 17.50
N HIS A 424 27.15 18.49 17.10
CA HIS A 424 26.07 18.07 17.99
C HIS A 424 25.56 16.67 17.64
N VAL A 425 25.20 15.91 18.66
CA VAL A 425 24.49 14.63 18.55
C VAL A 425 23.18 14.75 19.31
N ARG A 426 22.06 14.53 18.62
CA ARG A 426 20.71 14.69 19.15
C ARG A 426 19.97 13.35 19.04
N PRO A 427 19.90 12.57 20.12
CA PRO A 427 19.19 11.30 20.11
C PRO A 427 17.67 11.52 20.09
N GLY A 428 16.98 10.84 19.19
CA GLY A 428 15.54 10.86 19.01
C GLY A 428 14.88 9.52 19.32
N PRO A 429 13.55 9.40 19.14
CA PRO A 429 12.81 8.15 19.38
C PRO A 429 13.13 7.06 18.35
N VAL A 430 13.30 7.42 17.07
CA VAL A 430 13.52 6.46 15.97
C VAL A 430 14.91 6.60 15.36
N VAL A 431 15.42 7.83 15.25
CA VAL A 431 16.72 8.15 14.67
C VAL A 431 17.53 9.03 15.62
N THR A 432 18.85 9.03 15.44
CA THR A 432 19.76 9.99 16.04
C THR A 432 20.29 10.93 14.95
N LEU A 433 20.20 12.23 15.19
CA LEU A 433 20.72 13.27 14.31
C LEU A 433 22.15 13.63 14.72
N TYR A 434 23.10 13.47 13.80
CA TYR A 434 24.48 13.92 13.91
C TYR A 434 24.64 15.17 13.04
N GLU A 435 24.93 16.32 13.64
CA GLU A 435 25.15 17.58 12.91
C GLU A 435 26.62 17.69 12.51
N LEU A 436 26.92 17.45 11.23
CA LEU A 436 28.25 17.59 10.63
C LEU A 436 28.49 19.04 10.19
N GLU A 437 29.58 19.64 10.66
CA GLU A 437 30.16 20.84 10.07
C GLU A 437 31.26 20.44 9.08
N PRO A 438 31.03 20.54 7.75
CA PRO A 438 32.02 20.15 6.76
C PRO A 438 33.16 21.18 6.68
N ALA A 439 34.36 20.71 6.34
CA ALA A 439 35.50 21.59 6.10
C ALA A 439 35.22 22.56 4.93
N PRO A 440 35.79 23.78 4.94
CA PRO A 440 35.61 24.75 3.87
C PRO A 440 35.93 24.15 2.49
N GLY A 441 35.04 24.38 1.52
CA GLY A 441 35.18 23.89 0.15
C GLY A 441 34.48 22.57 -0.15
N ILE A 442 34.01 21.83 0.86
CA ILE A 442 33.19 20.63 0.65
C ILE A 442 31.74 21.03 0.31
N LYS A 443 31.24 20.57 -0.85
CA LYS A 443 29.86 20.82 -1.28
C LYS A 443 28.88 19.92 -0.53
N SER A 444 27.74 20.46 -0.09
CA SER A 444 26.68 19.69 0.56
C SER A 444 26.17 18.53 -0.29
N SER A 445 26.10 18.70 -1.62
CA SER A 445 25.68 17.66 -2.56
C SER A 445 26.59 16.42 -2.54
N ARG A 446 27.88 16.58 -2.23
CA ARG A 446 28.82 15.46 -2.09
C ARG A 446 28.47 14.62 -0.87
N VAL A 447 28.21 15.25 0.27
CA VAL A 447 27.86 14.54 1.51
C VAL A 447 26.48 13.86 1.36
N ILE A 448 25.52 14.54 0.75
CA ILE A 448 24.19 13.97 0.47
C ILE A 448 24.29 12.73 -0.45
N GLY A 449 25.19 12.79 -1.45
CA GLY A 449 25.45 11.67 -2.37
C GLY A 449 26.06 10.43 -1.71
N LEU A 450 26.70 10.57 -0.54
CA LEU A 450 27.31 9.47 0.20
C LEU A 450 26.35 8.77 1.18
N SER A 451 25.07 9.14 1.20
CA SER A 451 24.06 8.55 2.10
C SER A 451 24.06 7.02 2.11
N ASP A 452 24.03 6.39 0.93
CA ASP A 452 23.99 4.92 0.79
C ASP A 452 25.31 4.27 1.28
N ASP A 453 26.45 4.91 1.02
CA ASP A 453 27.77 4.45 1.47
C ASP A 453 27.99 4.61 2.98
N ILE A 454 27.47 5.71 3.56
CA ILE A 454 27.47 5.94 5.00
C ILE A 454 26.60 4.86 5.67
N ALA A 455 25.40 4.59 5.15
CA ALA A 455 24.52 3.56 5.70
C ALA A 455 25.23 2.20 5.73
N ARG A 456 25.85 1.80 4.61
CA ARG A 456 26.60 0.55 4.50
C ARG A 456 27.77 0.47 5.49
N SER A 457 28.56 1.55 5.60
CA SER A 457 29.77 1.57 6.44
C SER A 457 29.44 1.65 7.94
N MET A 458 28.31 2.28 8.30
CA MET A 458 27.78 2.35 9.65
C MET A 458 26.94 1.12 10.04
N SER A 459 26.79 0.13 9.15
CA SER A 459 25.89 -1.03 9.33
C SER A 459 24.44 -0.63 9.66
N ALA A 460 23.97 0.47 9.06
CA ALA A 460 22.61 0.96 9.20
C ALA A 460 21.75 0.58 7.97
N ILE A 461 20.45 0.34 8.20
CA ILE A 461 19.49 0.00 7.13
C ILE A 461 19.38 1.15 6.09
N ALA A 462 19.37 2.39 6.55
CA ALA A 462 19.36 3.57 5.71
C ALA A 462 20.00 4.74 6.47
N CYS A 463 20.48 5.73 5.72
CA CYS A 463 21.00 6.99 6.27
C CYS A 463 20.41 8.14 5.48
N ARG A 464 19.80 9.10 6.18
CA ARG A 464 19.28 10.31 5.54
C ARG A 464 20.23 11.47 5.80
N VAL A 465 20.65 12.14 4.74
CA VAL A 465 21.56 13.28 4.82
C VAL A 465 20.85 14.50 4.25
N ALA A 466 20.65 15.52 5.08
CA ALA A 466 19.92 16.73 4.71
C ALA A 466 20.55 17.97 5.36
N VAL A 467 20.33 19.14 4.76
CA VAL A 467 20.79 20.41 5.36
C VAL A 467 19.95 20.77 6.59
N VAL A 468 20.58 21.21 7.67
CA VAL A 468 19.87 21.65 8.88
C VAL A 468 19.41 23.10 8.70
N PRO A 469 18.10 23.39 8.75
CA PRO A 469 17.63 24.75 8.50
C PRO A 469 18.12 25.75 9.56
N GLY A 470 18.68 26.86 9.10
CA GLY A 470 19.14 27.95 9.99
C GLY A 470 20.48 27.69 10.68
N ARG A 471 21.20 26.61 10.32
CA ARG A 471 22.55 26.30 10.81
C ARG A 471 23.49 26.00 9.64
N ASN A 472 24.78 26.26 9.82
CA ASN A 472 25.83 25.89 8.86
C ASN A 472 26.26 24.42 9.07
N ALA A 473 25.29 23.50 9.16
CA ALA A 473 25.53 22.09 9.45
C ALA A 473 24.70 21.20 8.53
N ILE A 474 25.25 20.03 8.22
CA ILE A 474 24.60 18.95 7.48
C ILE A 474 24.17 17.90 8.50
N GLY A 475 22.87 17.62 8.55
CA GLY A 475 22.30 16.60 9.40
C GLY A 475 22.46 15.23 8.78
N ILE A 476 23.09 14.32 9.50
CA ILE A 476 23.18 12.90 9.18
C ILE A 476 22.28 12.16 10.18
N GLU A 477 21.17 11.62 9.69
CA GLU A 477 20.15 10.94 10.49
C GLU A 477 20.35 9.42 10.35
N LEU A 478 20.79 8.77 11.43
CA LEU A 478 20.99 7.33 11.50
C LEU A 478 19.93 6.66 12.39
N PRO A 479 19.40 5.49 12.00
CA PRO A 479 18.43 4.76 12.82
C PRO A 479 19.03 4.32 14.15
N ASN A 480 18.22 4.39 15.21
CA ASN A 480 18.57 3.78 16.49
C ASN A 480 18.49 2.25 16.39
N ALA A 481 19.29 1.55 17.20
CA ALA A 481 19.25 0.09 17.30
C ALA A 481 17.86 -0.40 17.75
N LYS A 482 17.29 0.24 18.78
CA LYS A 482 15.91 0.04 19.22
C LYS A 482 15.08 1.28 18.92
N ARG A 483 14.11 1.14 18.02
CA ARG A 483 13.20 2.22 17.63
C ARG A 483 11.99 2.25 18.57
N GLU A 484 11.66 3.42 19.11
CA GLU A 484 10.46 3.59 19.92
C GLU A 484 9.22 3.77 19.04
N THR A 485 8.15 3.02 19.31
CA THR A 485 6.84 3.22 18.67
C THR A 485 6.21 4.51 19.19
N VAL A 486 5.79 5.39 18.28
CA VAL A 486 5.01 6.58 18.62
C VAL A 486 3.54 6.17 18.70
N TYR A 487 2.91 6.29 19.86
CA TYR A 487 1.49 5.94 20.02
C TYR A 487 0.58 7.14 19.77
N LEU A 488 -0.55 6.94 19.08
CA LEU A 488 -1.51 8.01 18.84
C LEU A 488 -2.01 8.63 20.15
N ARG A 489 -2.30 7.81 21.17
CA ARG A 489 -2.71 8.25 22.49
C ARG A 489 -1.77 9.27 23.10
N GLU A 490 -0.46 9.11 22.93
CA GLU A 490 0.54 9.99 23.53
C GLU A 490 0.42 11.42 23.01
N ILE A 491 0.15 11.58 21.71
CA ILE A 491 -0.01 12.89 21.09
C ILE A 491 -1.37 13.47 21.47
N MET A 492 -2.44 12.67 21.43
CA MET A 492 -3.80 13.14 21.75
C MET A 492 -3.98 13.50 23.23
N ALA A 493 -3.27 12.80 24.10
CA ALA A 493 -3.20 13.07 25.53
C ALA A 493 -2.34 14.29 25.86
N SER A 494 -1.55 14.82 24.92
CA SER A 494 -0.67 15.94 25.18
C SER A 494 -1.44 17.25 25.41
N ARG A 495 -0.88 18.11 26.26
CA ARG A 495 -1.39 19.48 26.46
C ARG A 495 -1.40 20.28 25.15
N ASP A 496 -0.44 20.04 24.27
CA ASP A 496 -0.32 20.73 22.98
C ASP A 496 -1.53 20.42 22.09
N PHE A 497 -1.99 19.17 22.08
CA PHE A 497 -3.20 18.78 21.35
C PHE A 497 -4.48 19.30 22.00
N GLU A 498 -4.58 19.24 23.33
CA GLU A 498 -5.78 19.73 24.05
C GLU A 498 -5.98 21.26 23.88
N THR A 499 -4.90 22.04 23.91
CA THR A 499 -4.97 23.51 23.90
C THR A 499 -4.84 24.14 22.51
N THR A 500 -4.61 23.33 21.47
CA THR A 500 -4.41 23.87 20.13
C THR A 500 -5.64 24.61 19.61
N LYS A 501 -5.43 25.71 18.89
CA LYS A 501 -6.52 26.50 18.27
C LYS A 501 -6.87 26.03 16.85
N ALA A 502 -6.20 24.98 16.37
CA ALA A 502 -6.44 24.40 15.05
C ALA A 502 -7.89 23.92 14.92
N LYS A 503 -8.53 24.20 13.78
CA LYS A 503 -9.94 23.83 13.53
C LYS A 503 -10.05 22.38 13.10
N LEU A 504 -9.23 21.96 12.14
CA LEU A 504 -9.14 20.59 11.66
C LEU A 504 -7.76 20.06 12.02
N ALA A 505 -7.57 19.81 13.33
CA ALA A 505 -6.29 19.38 13.86
C ALA A 505 -6.00 17.92 13.53
N LEU A 506 -4.81 17.67 12.98
CA LEU A 506 -4.27 16.33 12.78
C LEU A 506 -3.04 16.13 13.66
N ALA A 507 -3.02 15.02 14.40
CA ALA A 507 -1.83 14.53 15.09
C ALA A 507 -0.94 13.78 14.08
N LEU A 508 0.03 14.48 13.48
CA LEU A 508 0.90 13.85 12.48
C LEU A 508 1.94 12.94 13.10
N GLY A 509 2.43 13.22 14.31
CA GLY A 509 3.49 12.39 14.89
C GLY A 509 4.43 13.15 15.80
N LYS A 510 5.67 12.68 15.85
CA LYS A 510 6.77 13.34 16.56
C LYS A 510 7.87 13.76 15.59
N THR A 511 8.56 14.85 15.88
CA THR A 511 9.78 15.22 15.16
C THR A 511 10.90 14.22 15.44
N ILE A 512 12.02 14.36 14.71
CA ILE A 512 13.26 13.62 15.00
C ILE A 512 13.73 13.76 16.46
N ASN A 513 13.37 14.84 17.16
CA ASN A 513 13.76 15.05 18.55
C ASN A 513 12.72 14.51 19.55
N GLY A 514 11.54 14.08 19.07
CA GLY A 514 10.45 13.57 19.93
C GLY A 514 9.35 14.60 20.27
N GLU A 515 9.40 15.81 19.72
CA GLU A 515 8.38 16.85 19.94
C GLU A 515 7.10 16.54 19.15
N ALA A 516 5.93 16.76 19.73
CA ALA A 516 4.65 16.50 19.06
C ALA A 516 4.42 17.45 17.87
N VAL A 517 4.00 16.89 16.73
CA VAL A 517 3.69 17.61 15.50
C VAL A 517 2.18 17.57 15.27
N ILE A 518 1.55 18.73 15.43
CA ILE A 518 0.11 18.91 15.24
C ILE A 518 -0.10 19.96 14.15
N VAL A 519 -0.86 19.60 13.12
CA VAL A 519 -1.11 20.47 11.96
C VAL A 519 -2.59 20.79 11.82
N ASP A 520 -2.91 21.87 11.09
CA ASP A 520 -4.28 22.31 10.85
C ASP A 520 -4.59 22.29 9.35
N ILE A 521 -5.42 21.34 8.90
CA ILE A 521 -5.80 21.26 7.49
C ILE A 521 -6.59 22.50 7.06
N ALA A 522 -7.34 23.15 7.96
CA ALA A 522 -8.11 24.35 7.58
C ALA A 522 -7.20 25.49 7.05
N LYS A 523 -5.96 25.58 7.56
CA LYS A 523 -4.96 26.54 7.10
C LYS A 523 -4.23 26.08 5.83
N MET A 524 -4.17 24.77 5.62
CA MET A 524 -3.45 24.08 4.56
C MET A 524 -4.42 23.13 3.86
N PRO A 525 -5.31 23.66 3.01
CA PRO A 525 -6.65 23.12 2.79
C PRO A 525 -6.70 21.73 2.15
N HIS A 526 -5.62 21.31 1.47
CA HIS A 526 -5.56 20.05 0.78
C HIS A 526 -4.21 19.38 1.02
N VAL A 527 -4.23 18.08 1.27
CA VAL A 527 -3.05 17.28 1.61
C VAL A 527 -2.92 16.13 0.62
N LEU A 528 -1.74 16.00 0.02
CA LEU A 528 -1.37 14.85 -0.78
C LEU A 528 -0.49 13.92 0.06
N VAL A 529 -0.91 12.66 0.19
CA VAL A 529 -0.23 11.62 0.95
C VAL A 529 0.22 10.53 -0.02
N ALA A 530 1.47 10.13 0.03
CA ALA A 530 1.97 9.07 -0.84
C ALA A 530 3.01 8.19 -0.15
N GLY A 531 3.08 6.92 -0.55
CA GLY A 531 4.02 5.96 0.01
C GLY A 531 3.75 4.55 -0.47
N THR A 532 4.77 3.70 -0.48
CA THR A 532 4.62 2.30 -0.92
C THR A 532 3.84 1.47 0.11
N THR A 533 3.39 0.28 -0.28
CA THR A 533 2.79 -0.69 0.67
C THR A 533 3.74 -0.95 1.84
N GLY A 534 3.22 -1.05 3.06
CA GLY A 534 4.01 -1.27 4.28
C GLY A 534 4.76 -0.03 4.81
N SER A 535 4.75 1.09 4.09
CA SER A 535 5.44 2.31 4.53
C SER A 535 4.77 3.04 5.72
N GLY A 536 3.51 2.72 6.00
CA GLY A 536 2.70 3.35 7.05
C GLY A 536 1.59 4.30 6.55
N LYS A 537 1.38 4.41 5.23
CA LYS A 537 0.34 5.27 4.61
C LYS A 537 -1.06 5.06 5.22
N SER A 538 -1.56 3.82 5.25
CA SER A 538 -2.93 3.51 5.70
C SER A 538 -3.12 3.80 7.19
N VAL A 539 -2.15 3.39 8.03
CA VAL A 539 -2.12 3.70 9.46
C VAL A 539 -2.15 5.22 9.68
N ALA A 540 -1.39 5.98 8.91
CA ALA A 540 -1.40 7.43 9.00
C ALA A 540 -2.75 8.04 8.62
N ILE A 541 -3.40 7.57 7.54
CA ILE A 541 -4.75 8.02 7.18
C ILE A 541 -5.72 7.76 8.34
N ASN A 542 -5.67 6.58 8.95
CA ASN A 542 -6.46 6.26 10.15
C ASN A 542 -6.18 7.22 11.30
N THR A 543 -4.91 7.53 11.58
CA THR A 543 -4.57 8.49 12.65
C THR A 543 -5.07 9.91 12.34
N MET A 544 -5.10 10.31 11.07
CA MET A 544 -5.66 11.59 10.64
C MET A 544 -7.18 11.62 10.84
N ILE A 545 -7.89 10.58 10.43
CA ILE A 545 -9.35 10.46 10.63
C ILE A 545 -9.68 10.48 12.12
N LEU A 546 -9.00 9.65 12.92
CA LEU A 546 -9.20 9.61 14.38
C LEU A 546 -8.88 10.96 15.05
N SER A 547 -7.89 11.70 14.57
CA SER A 547 -7.60 13.05 15.08
C SER A 547 -8.81 13.99 14.95
N LEU A 548 -9.57 13.87 13.86
CA LEU A 548 -10.81 14.62 13.64
C LEU A 548 -11.94 14.09 14.54
N LEU A 549 -12.16 12.77 14.57
CA LEU A 549 -13.26 12.14 15.31
C LEU A 549 -13.16 12.32 16.83
N TYR A 550 -11.95 12.45 17.37
CA TYR A 550 -11.74 12.73 18.80
C TYR A 550 -11.92 14.20 19.18
N ARG A 551 -12.16 15.07 18.20
CA ARG A 551 -12.25 16.51 18.41
C ARG A 551 -13.52 17.16 17.88
N LEU A 552 -14.14 16.61 16.85
CA LEU A 552 -15.23 17.23 16.11
C LEU A 552 -16.48 16.35 16.15
N THR A 553 -17.61 16.98 16.43
CA THR A 553 -18.92 16.32 16.37
C THR A 553 -19.40 16.23 14.90
N PRO A 554 -20.41 15.40 14.59
CA PRO A 554 -21.01 15.34 13.26
C PRO A 554 -21.60 16.67 12.76
N GLN A 555 -21.92 17.60 13.66
CA GLN A 555 -22.40 18.95 13.34
C GLN A 555 -21.26 19.92 13.01
N ASP A 556 -20.04 19.65 13.48
CA ASP A 556 -18.87 20.47 13.21
C ASP A 556 -18.11 20.00 11.97
N CYS A 557 -18.06 18.68 11.74
CA CYS A 557 -17.32 18.07 10.66
C CYS A 557 -18.04 16.85 10.08
N ARG A 558 -18.19 16.85 8.76
CA ARG A 558 -18.76 15.76 7.96
C ARG A 558 -17.70 15.18 7.03
N LEU A 559 -17.82 13.89 6.74
CA LEU A 559 -16.82 13.12 6.00
C LEU A 559 -17.42 12.50 4.74
N ILE A 560 -16.63 12.49 3.66
CA ILE A 560 -16.87 11.69 2.46
C ILE A 560 -15.65 10.80 2.29
N MET A 561 -15.84 9.49 2.25
CA MET A 561 -14.76 8.51 2.15
C MET A 561 -14.86 7.74 0.84
N ILE A 562 -13.76 7.70 0.09
CA ILE A 562 -13.63 6.99 -1.18
C ILE A 562 -12.54 5.93 -1.04
N ASP A 563 -12.94 4.66 -1.13
CA ASP A 563 -12.09 3.47 -1.00
C ASP A 563 -12.39 2.47 -2.11
N PRO A 564 -11.72 2.58 -3.27
CA PRO A 564 -11.95 1.70 -4.41
C PRO A 564 -11.52 0.24 -4.17
N LYS A 565 -10.74 -0.03 -3.11
CA LYS A 565 -10.27 -1.39 -2.77
C LYS A 565 -11.10 -2.06 -1.69
N MET A 566 -11.94 -1.31 -0.97
CA MET A 566 -12.77 -1.78 0.15
C MET A 566 -11.98 -2.34 1.34
N LEU A 567 -10.72 -1.93 1.50
CA LEU A 567 -9.82 -2.51 2.52
C LEU A 567 -9.61 -1.59 3.72
N GLU A 568 -9.43 -0.29 3.47
CA GLU A 568 -8.84 0.61 4.47
C GLU A 568 -9.90 1.47 5.17
N LEU A 569 -10.86 2.02 4.42
CA LEU A 569 -11.86 2.94 4.96
C LEU A 569 -13.21 2.29 5.23
N SER A 570 -13.44 1.06 4.75
CA SER A 570 -14.70 0.32 4.95
C SER A 570 -15.05 0.13 6.42
N VAL A 571 -14.05 0.10 7.32
CA VAL A 571 -14.25 0.03 8.78
C VAL A 571 -15.11 1.18 9.32
N TYR A 572 -15.03 2.38 8.73
CA TYR A 572 -15.75 3.58 9.18
C TYR A 572 -17.19 3.63 8.70
N ASP A 573 -17.64 2.72 7.83
CA ASP A 573 -18.99 2.77 7.27
C ASP A 573 -20.04 2.76 8.38
N GLY A 574 -21.01 3.69 8.35
CA GLY A 574 -22.04 3.82 9.38
C GLY A 574 -21.72 4.75 10.57
N ILE A 575 -20.57 5.44 10.61
CA ILE A 575 -20.36 6.49 11.63
C ILE A 575 -21.25 7.72 11.34
N PRO A 576 -21.74 8.44 12.37
CA PRO A 576 -22.65 9.58 12.18
C PRO A 576 -22.03 10.76 11.40
N HIS A 577 -20.70 10.83 11.29
CA HIS A 577 -20.00 11.86 10.52
C HIS A 577 -20.09 11.68 9.00
N LEU A 578 -20.42 10.50 8.49
CA LEU A 578 -20.47 10.24 7.05
C LEU A 578 -21.69 10.94 6.40
N LEU A 579 -21.47 11.52 5.21
CA LEU A 579 -22.54 12.06 4.36
C LEU A 579 -23.09 11.05 3.35
N THR A 580 -22.32 10.00 3.08
CA THR A 580 -22.66 8.92 2.15
C THR A 580 -21.95 7.66 2.66
N PRO A 581 -22.46 6.45 2.37
CA PRO A 581 -21.70 5.22 2.59
C PRO A 581 -20.32 5.31 1.94
N VAL A 582 -19.36 4.53 2.44
CA VAL A 582 -18.01 4.52 1.86
C VAL A 582 -18.10 4.20 0.36
N VAL A 583 -17.62 5.11 -0.48
CA VAL A 583 -17.75 5.02 -1.93
C VAL A 583 -16.69 4.10 -2.49
N THR A 584 -17.13 2.97 -3.05
CA THR A 584 -16.25 1.92 -3.57
C THR A 584 -16.15 1.92 -5.10
N ASP A 585 -17.19 2.41 -5.78
CA ASP A 585 -17.23 2.47 -7.23
C ASP A 585 -16.54 3.75 -7.76
N PRO A 586 -15.59 3.65 -8.71
CA PRO A 586 -14.90 4.81 -9.26
C PRO A 586 -15.80 5.83 -9.96
N LYS A 587 -16.90 5.41 -10.60
CA LYS A 587 -17.83 6.36 -11.24
C LYS A 587 -18.64 7.11 -10.19
N LYS A 588 -19.13 6.42 -9.16
CA LYS A 588 -19.78 7.07 -8.01
C LYS A 588 -18.84 8.05 -7.30
N ALA A 589 -17.54 7.76 -7.25
CA ALA A 589 -16.56 8.69 -6.72
C ALA A 589 -16.45 9.99 -7.55
N VAL A 590 -16.58 9.91 -8.89
CA VAL A 590 -16.66 11.11 -9.74
C VAL A 590 -17.90 11.93 -9.40
N VAL A 591 -19.06 11.29 -9.25
CA VAL A 591 -20.31 11.96 -8.87
C VAL A 591 -20.18 12.64 -7.50
N ALA A 592 -19.61 11.96 -6.50
CA ALA A 592 -19.38 12.53 -5.17
C ALA A 592 -18.45 13.77 -5.22
N LEU A 593 -17.41 13.75 -6.04
CA LEU A 593 -16.53 14.90 -6.23
C LEU A 593 -17.22 16.05 -6.96
N LYS A 594 -18.01 15.77 -8.00
CA LYS A 594 -18.85 16.78 -8.66
C LYS A 594 -19.86 17.40 -7.70
N TRP A 595 -20.52 16.59 -6.88
CA TRP A 595 -21.41 17.06 -5.82
C TRP A 595 -20.67 17.97 -4.84
N THR A 596 -19.47 17.58 -4.42
CA THR A 596 -18.64 18.41 -3.52
C THR A 596 -18.32 19.77 -4.14
N VAL A 597 -18.09 19.82 -5.46
CA VAL A 597 -17.91 21.08 -6.19
C VAL A 597 -19.20 21.92 -6.20
N ARG A 598 -20.38 21.30 -6.40
CA ARG A 598 -21.68 22.00 -6.33
C ARG A 598 -21.94 22.56 -4.93
N GLU A 599 -21.69 21.76 -3.90
CA GLU A 599 -21.80 22.18 -2.50
C GLU A 599 -20.85 23.34 -2.19
N MET A 600 -19.61 23.31 -2.69
CA MET A 600 -18.68 24.44 -2.59
C MET A 600 -19.27 25.73 -3.16
N GLU A 601 -19.86 25.68 -4.36
CA GLU A 601 -20.48 26.85 -5.01
C GLU A 601 -21.70 27.36 -4.25
N ASP A 602 -22.55 26.46 -3.74
CA ASP A 602 -23.70 26.84 -2.93
C ASP A 602 -23.29 27.52 -1.62
N ARG A 603 -22.25 27.01 -0.94
CA ARG A 603 -21.66 27.67 0.22
C ARG A 603 -21.16 29.07 -0.11
N TYR A 604 -20.51 29.26 -1.26
CA TYR A 604 -20.10 30.59 -1.71
C TYR A 604 -21.30 31.53 -1.93
N ARG A 605 -22.39 31.02 -2.50
CA ARG A 605 -23.63 31.78 -2.67
C ARG A 605 -24.24 32.18 -1.33
N LYS A 606 -24.34 31.25 -0.37
CA LYS A 606 -24.80 31.50 1.01
C LYS A 606 -23.93 32.53 1.73
N MET A 607 -22.60 32.40 1.65
CA MET A 607 -21.66 33.35 2.23
C MET A 607 -21.78 34.74 1.62
N SER A 608 -21.93 34.84 0.30
CA SER A 608 -22.15 36.10 -0.40
C SER A 608 -23.47 36.78 0.01
N LYS A 609 -24.55 36.00 0.17
CA LYS A 609 -25.84 36.51 0.67
C LYS A 609 -25.74 37.13 2.07
N VAL A 610 -24.92 36.56 2.96
CA VAL A 610 -24.70 37.06 4.33
C VAL A 610 -23.61 38.14 4.40
N GLY A 611 -22.80 38.30 3.35
CA GLY A 611 -21.71 39.28 3.30
C GLY A 611 -20.43 38.83 4.02
N VAL A 612 -20.19 37.52 4.11
CA VAL A 612 -19.01 36.93 4.78
C VAL A 612 -18.06 36.30 3.77
N ARG A 613 -16.78 36.17 4.16
CA ARG A 613 -15.71 35.69 3.26
C ARG A 613 -15.38 34.21 3.41
N ASN A 614 -15.72 33.59 4.53
CA ASN A 614 -15.38 32.21 4.85
C ASN A 614 -16.44 31.58 5.77
N ILE A 615 -16.39 30.25 5.87
CA ILE A 615 -17.31 29.46 6.69
C ILE A 615 -17.28 29.85 8.17
N ASP A 616 -16.11 30.17 8.73
CA ASP A 616 -16.00 30.62 10.13
C ASP A 616 -16.81 31.90 10.37
N GLY A 617 -16.70 32.88 9.47
CA GLY A 617 -17.45 34.11 9.53
C GLY A 617 -18.95 33.89 9.33
N PHE A 618 -19.32 32.95 8.47
CA PHE A 618 -20.72 32.53 8.27
C PHE A 618 -21.29 31.93 9.56
N ASN A 619 -20.65 30.91 10.12
CA ASN A 619 -21.10 30.21 11.32
C ASN A 619 -21.15 31.17 12.53
N ALA A 620 -20.16 32.06 12.68
CA ALA A 620 -20.18 33.07 13.73
C ALA A 620 -21.36 34.04 13.59
N ARG A 621 -21.72 34.42 12.36
CA ARG A 621 -22.86 35.32 12.10
C ARG A 621 -24.19 34.64 12.37
N VAL A 622 -24.36 33.40 11.92
CA VAL A 622 -25.56 32.59 12.16
C VAL A 622 -25.77 32.35 13.66
N GLN A 623 -24.75 31.88 14.38
CA GLN A 623 -24.84 31.66 15.83
C GLN A 623 -25.12 32.95 16.62
N GLN A 624 -24.62 34.10 16.16
CA GLN A 624 -24.95 35.39 16.79
C GLN A 624 -26.41 35.78 16.55
N ALA A 625 -26.95 35.50 15.36
CA ALA A 625 -28.34 35.77 15.00
C ALA A 625 -29.28 34.87 15.81
N GLU A 626 -28.98 33.57 15.91
CA GLU A 626 -29.72 32.61 16.74
C GLU A 626 -29.75 33.04 18.22
N LYS A 627 -28.59 33.40 18.80
CA LYS A 627 -28.51 33.87 20.19
C LYS A 627 -29.32 35.15 20.45
N LYS A 628 -29.53 35.97 19.42
CA LYS A 628 -30.31 37.20 19.50
C LYS A 628 -31.78 37.00 19.10
N GLY A 629 -32.15 35.84 18.55
CA GLY A 629 -33.47 35.59 17.97
C GLY A 629 -33.75 36.44 16.72
N GLU A 630 -32.70 36.91 16.03
CA GLU A 630 -32.81 37.76 14.84
C GLU A 630 -32.78 36.90 13.58
N LYS A 631 -33.74 37.10 12.66
CA LYS A 631 -33.73 36.44 11.35
C LYS A 631 -32.85 37.24 10.39
N ILE A 632 -31.90 36.58 9.73
CA ILE A 632 -31.04 37.22 8.74
C ILE A 632 -31.86 37.46 7.48
N SER A 633 -32.10 38.72 7.13
CA SER A 633 -32.81 39.11 5.92
C SER A 633 -31.90 39.92 4.99
N ARG A 634 -32.15 39.80 3.69
CA ARG A 634 -31.46 40.58 2.66
C ARG A 634 -32.49 41.29 1.80
N THR A 635 -32.37 42.62 1.73
CA THR A 635 -33.16 43.42 0.80
C THR A 635 -32.46 43.42 -0.57
N VAL A 636 -33.10 42.83 -1.57
CA VAL A 636 -32.63 42.78 -2.95
C VAL A 636 -33.54 43.64 -3.83
N GLN A 637 -32.95 44.36 -4.78
CA GLN A 637 -33.71 45.11 -5.78
C GLN A 637 -34.22 44.12 -6.84
N THR A 638 -35.52 43.87 -6.86
CA THR A 638 -36.15 42.88 -7.76
C THR A 638 -36.64 43.49 -9.07
N GLY A 639 -36.70 44.83 -9.16
CA GLY A 639 -37.01 45.51 -10.42
C GLY A 639 -37.19 47.03 -10.27
N PHE A 640 -37.81 47.62 -11.29
CA PHE A 640 -38.30 49.00 -11.28
C PHE A 640 -39.80 48.98 -11.56
N ASP A 641 -40.56 49.81 -10.85
CA ASP A 641 -41.99 49.97 -11.11
C ASP A 641 -42.19 50.60 -12.50
N ARG A 642 -43.00 49.95 -13.34
CA ARG A 642 -43.25 50.37 -14.73
C ARG A 642 -44.00 51.70 -14.85
N GLN A 643 -44.62 52.19 -13.77
CA GLN A 643 -45.36 53.46 -13.79
C GLN A 643 -44.58 54.64 -13.20
N THR A 644 -43.74 54.41 -12.18
CA THR A 644 -43.04 55.48 -11.45
C THR A 644 -41.52 55.49 -11.69
N GLY A 645 -40.95 54.40 -12.22
CA GLY A 645 -39.50 54.26 -12.43
C GLY A 645 -38.70 54.08 -11.14
N GLU A 646 -39.36 53.93 -9.99
CA GLU A 646 -38.72 53.71 -8.69
C GLU A 646 -38.28 52.25 -8.53
N ALA A 647 -37.17 52.04 -7.81
CA ALA A 647 -36.64 50.70 -7.54
C ALA A 647 -37.55 49.94 -6.55
N ILE A 648 -37.98 48.73 -6.94
CA ILE A 648 -38.73 47.83 -6.08
C ILE A 648 -37.74 46.98 -5.30
N TYR A 649 -37.85 47.04 -3.97
CA TYR A 649 -37.02 46.28 -3.05
C TYR A 649 -37.84 45.17 -2.40
N GLU A 650 -37.40 43.93 -2.54
CA GLU A 650 -37.98 42.76 -1.87
C GLU A 650 -37.03 42.30 -0.76
N THR A 651 -37.57 42.00 0.42
CA THR A 651 -36.76 41.50 1.54
C THR A 651 -36.91 39.98 1.62
N GLU A 652 -35.87 39.26 1.22
CA GLU A 652 -35.77 37.80 1.31
C GLU A 652 -35.32 37.43 2.73
N ASN A 653 -36.12 36.65 3.45
CA ASN A 653 -35.71 36.05 4.73
C ASN A 653 -34.91 34.78 4.45
N LEU A 654 -33.72 34.67 5.03
CA LEU A 654 -32.84 33.53 4.85
C LEU A 654 -32.88 32.66 6.12
N ASP A 655 -33.49 31.48 6.03
CA ASP A 655 -33.35 30.46 7.07
C ASP A 655 -31.98 29.78 6.86
N LEU A 656 -31.03 30.11 7.75
CA LEU A 656 -29.64 29.68 7.65
C LEU A 656 -29.25 28.93 8.92
N GLU A 657 -28.63 27.78 8.72
CA GLU A 657 -28.05 26.96 9.78
C GLU A 657 -26.52 26.99 9.68
N PRO A 658 -25.79 26.78 10.80
CA PRO A 658 -24.33 26.64 10.77
C PRO A 658 -23.92 25.49 9.86
N MET A 659 -22.91 25.72 9.00
CA MET A 659 -22.43 24.71 8.05
C MET A 659 -21.23 23.95 8.64
N PRO A 660 -21.21 22.60 8.58
CA PRO A 660 -20.06 21.81 9.02
C PRO A 660 -18.90 21.93 8.03
N TYR A 661 -17.66 21.73 8.50
CA TYR A 661 -16.55 21.43 7.59
C TYR A 661 -16.82 20.10 6.88
N ILE A 662 -16.39 19.99 5.61
CA ILE A 662 -16.43 18.71 4.88
C ILE A 662 -14.99 18.29 4.59
N VAL A 663 -14.64 17.07 4.99
CA VAL A 663 -13.35 16.47 4.63
C VAL A 663 -13.60 15.28 3.70
N VAL A 664 -13.08 15.38 2.49
CA VAL A 664 -13.10 14.31 1.49
C VAL A 664 -11.79 13.53 1.61
N ILE A 665 -11.87 12.23 1.92
CA ILE A 665 -10.72 11.33 2.01
C ILE A 665 -10.76 10.34 0.86
N ILE A 666 -9.68 10.31 0.08
CA ILE A 666 -9.48 9.37 -1.03
C ILE A 666 -8.28 8.50 -0.67
N ASP A 667 -8.47 7.20 -0.41
CA ASP A 667 -7.36 6.32 0.00
C ASP A 667 -6.39 6.01 -1.17
N GLU A 668 -6.94 5.72 -2.35
CA GLU A 668 -6.14 5.36 -3.53
C GLU A 668 -6.63 6.13 -4.77
N MET A 669 -6.04 7.30 -5.00
CA MET A 669 -6.35 8.11 -6.18
C MET A 669 -5.96 7.43 -7.49
N ALA A 670 -4.92 6.59 -7.48
CA ALA A 670 -4.44 5.94 -8.70
C ALA A 670 -5.51 5.09 -9.38
N ASP A 671 -6.32 4.38 -8.59
CA ASP A 671 -7.39 3.53 -9.11
C ASP A 671 -8.52 4.36 -9.73
N LEU A 672 -8.80 5.54 -9.18
CA LEU A 672 -9.75 6.50 -9.77
C LEU A 672 -9.20 7.10 -11.07
N MET A 673 -7.91 7.44 -11.10
CA MET A 673 -7.26 8.02 -12.27
C MET A 673 -7.23 7.07 -13.48
N MET A 674 -7.09 5.77 -13.22
CA MET A 674 -7.10 4.74 -14.26
C MET A 674 -8.45 4.59 -14.96
N VAL A 675 -9.56 4.88 -14.27
CA VAL A 675 -10.92 4.72 -14.80
C VAL A 675 -11.46 6.03 -15.38
N ALA A 676 -11.32 7.14 -14.65
CA ALA A 676 -11.94 8.43 -14.98
C ALA A 676 -11.00 9.62 -14.72
N GLY A 677 -9.72 9.49 -15.08
CA GLY A 677 -8.68 10.46 -14.70
C GLY A 677 -8.95 11.91 -15.06
N LYS A 678 -9.55 12.20 -16.22
CA LYS A 678 -9.83 13.59 -16.64
C LYS A 678 -10.88 14.26 -15.75
N ASP A 679 -11.95 13.54 -15.41
CA ASP A 679 -13.05 14.08 -14.60
C ASP A 679 -12.62 14.23 -13.14
N ILE A 680 -11.88 13.24 -12.62
CA ILE A 680 -11.30 13.29 -11.27
C ILE A 680 -10.31 14.45 -11.15
N GLU A 681 -9.37 14.59 -12.08
CA GLU A 681 -8.39 15.68 -12.07
C GLU A 681 -9.08 17.05 -12.16
N GLY A 682 -10.09 17.20 -13.02
CA GLY A 682 -10.87 18.43 -13.14
C GLY A 682 -11.62 18.81 -11.86
N ALA A 683 -12.32 17.86 -11.23
CA ALA A 683 -13.05 18.10 -9.99
C ALA A 683 -12.09 18.41 -8.83
N VAL A 684 -11.03 17.62 -8.67
CA VAL A 684 -10.01 17.83 -7.64
C VAL A 684 -9.30 19.16 -7.82
N GLN A 685 -8.93 19.54 -9.04
CA GLN A 685 -8.34 20.84 -9.32
C GLN A 685 -9.25 21.98 -8.88
N ARG A 686 -10.53 21.90 -9.23
CA ARG A 686 -11.52 22.93 -8.89
C ARG A 686 -11.73 23.08 -7.39
N LEU A 687 -11.85 21.94 -6.69
CA LEU A 687 -11.88 21.92 -5.23
C LEU A 687 -10.61 22.52 -4.65
N ALA A 688 -9.44 22.08 -5.10
CA ALA A 688 -8.17 22.50 -4.51
C ALA A 688 -7.90 24.02 -4.66
N GLN A 689 -8.48 24.66 -5.68
CA GLN A 689 -8.35 26.10 -5.92
C GLN A 689 -9.29 26.96 -5.07
N MET A 690 -10.52 26.49 -4.80
CA MET A 690 -11.60 27.33 -4.26
C MET A 690 -12.19 26.82 -2.93
N ALA A 691 -12.02 25.55 -2.57
CA ALA A 691 -12.74 24.93 -1.46
C ALA A 691 -12.37 25.47 -0.07
N ARG A 692 -11.17 26.03 0.10
CA ARG A 692 -10.64 26.49 1.40
C ARG A 692 -11.60 27.40 2.16
N ALA A 693 -12.17 28.41 1.52
CA ALA A 693 -13.04 29.37 2.21
C ALA A 693 -14.43 28.79 2.49
N ALA A 694 -14.88 27.84 1.67
CA ALA A 694 -16.12 27.09 1.84
C ALA A 694 -16.03 26.01 2.95
N GLY A 695 -14.85 25.83 3.56
CA GLY A 695 -14.65 24.82 4.61
C GLY A 695 -14.64 23.39 4.09
N ILE A 696 -14.26 23.20 2.83
CA ILE A 696 -14.16 21.88 2.20
C ILE A 696 -12.66 21.57 2.00
N HIS A 697 -12.27 20.37 2.42
CA HIS A 697 -10.87 19.94 2.47
C HIS A 697 -10.72 18.56 1.84
N VAL A 698 -9.57 18.32 1.19
CA VAL A 698 -9.32 17.06 0.47
C VAL A 698 -8.02 16.44 1.00
N ILE A 699 -8.12 15.22 1.50
CA ILE A 699 -6.99 14.36 1.82
C ILE A 699 -6.93 13.30 0.73
N MET A 700 -5.93 13.42 -0.14
CA MET A 700 -5.73 12.51 -1.25
C MET A 700 -4.54 11.61 -0.95
N ALA A 701 -4.73 10.30 -1.06
CA ALA A 701 -3.67 9.34 -0.87
C ALA A 701 -3.43 8.48 -2.12
N THR A 702 -2.21 7.99 -2.28
CA THR A 702 -1.83 7.05 -3.35
C THR A 702 -0.69 6.15 -2.92
N GLN A 703 -0.73 4.88 -3.31
CA GLN A 703 0.42 3.96 -3.19
C GLN A 703 1.29 3.94 -4.45
N ARG A 704 0.84 4.60 -5.52
CA ARG A 704 1.53 4.68 -6.81
C ARG A 704 1.99 6.12 -7.07
N PRO A 705 3.16 6.53 -6.54
CA PRO A 705 3.67 7.89 -6.71
C PRO A 705 4.30 8.13 -8.10
N SER A 706 3.56 7.82 -9.17
CA SER A 706 3.97 8.06 -10.55
C SER A 706 3.53 9.44 -11.04
N VAL A 707 4.16 9.93 -12.11
CA VAL A 707 3.82 11.22 -12.75
C VAL A 707 2.41 11.20 -13.35
N ASP A 708 1.93 10.02 -13.75
CA ASP A 708 0.59 9.84 -14.32
C ASP A 708 -0.52 9.98 -13.28
N VAL A 709 -0.23 9.66 -12.01
CA VAL A 709 -1.17 9.83 -10.89
C VAL A 709 -1.00 11.20 -10.26
N ILE A 710 0.24 11.58 -9.94
CA ILE A 710 0.58 12.87 -9.34
C ILE A 710 0.99 13.84 -10.44
N THR A 711 -0.01 14.28 -11.21
CA THR A 711 0.21 15.19 -12.35
C THR A 711 0.74 16.56 -11.89
N GLY A 712 1.29 17.33 -12.83
CA GLY A 712 1.71 18.72 -12.55
C GLY A 712 0.58 19.59 -12.00
N THR A 713 -0.65 19.38 -12.48
CA THR A 713 -1.87 20.07 -12.01
C THR A 713 -2.16 19.75 -10.55
N ILE A 714 -2.11 18.47 -10.17
CA ILE A 714 -2.34 18.06 -8.78
C ILE A 714 -1.27 18.68 -7.88
N LYS A 715 0.01 18.62 -8.26
CA LYS A 715 1.09 19.24 -7.47
C LYS A 715 0.90 20.74 -7.30
N ALA A 716 0.49 21.45 -8.34
CA ALA A 716 0.29 22.90 -8.27
C ALA A 716 -0.79 23.31 -7.25
N ASN A 717 -1.81 22.47 -7.03
CA ASN A 717 -2.94 22.80 -6.14
C ASN A 717 -2.86 22.13 -4.76
N PHE A 718 -1.98 21.14 -4.57
CA PHE A 718 -1.71 20.48 -3.29
C PHE A 718 -0.32 20.87 -2.77
N PRO A 719 -0.18 22.04 -2.11
CA PRO A 719 1.11 22.51 -1.62
C PRO A 719 1.58 21.75 -0.37
N THR A 720 0.64 21.16 0.39
CA THR A 720 0.96 20.36 1.56
C THR A 720 1.07 18.91 1.16
N ARG A 721 2.24 18.31 1.41
CA ARG A 721 2.55 16.96 0.95
C ARG A 721 3.18 16.14 2.06
N ILE A 722 2.80 14.88 2.14
CA ILE A 722 3.33 13.90 3.06
C ILE A 722 3.82 12.73 2.21
N SER A 723 5.12 12.43 2.29
CA SER A 723 5.70 11.24 1.69
C SER A 723 6.12 10.29 2.79
N PHE A 724 5.54 9.10 2.81
CA PHE A 724 6.13 7.95 3.49
C PHE A 724 7.26 7.36 2.63
N GLN A 725 7.86 6.28 3.12
CA GLN A 725 8.89 5.56 2.38
C GLN A 725 8.43 5.21 0.96
N VAL A 726 9.32 5.45 0.01
CA VAL A 726 9.17 5.10 -1.41
C VAL A 726 10.38 4.31 -1.88
N THR A 727 10.27 3.63 -3.02
CA THR A 727 11.34 2.77 -3.53
C THR A 727 12.48 3.54 -4.20
N SER A 728 12.20 4.70 -4.80
CA SER A 728 13.18 5.40 -5.63
C SER A 728 13.27 6.92 -5.38
N LYS A 729 14.44 7.47 -5.73
CA LYS A 729 14.70 8.93 -5.77
C LYS A 729 13.79 9.66 -6.76
N ILE A 730 13.24 8.95 -7.76
CA ILE A 730 12.32 9.51 -8.74
C ILE A 730 10.95 9.70 -8.08
N ASP A 731 10.47 8.69 -7.36
CA ASP A 731 9.18 8.75 -6.65
C ASP A 731 9.17 9.84 -5.58
N SER A 732 10.28 9.98 -4.84
CA SER A 732 10.45 11.07 -3.87
C SER A 732 10.31 12.44 -4.55
N ARG A 733 10.95 12.63 -5.71
CA ARG A 733 10.83 13.89 -6.49
C ARG A 733 9.43 14.08 -7.06
N THR A 734 8.75 13.01 -7.44
CA THR A 734 7.36 13.08 -7.92
C THR A 734 6.46 13.65 -6.83
N ILE A 735 6.61 13.24 -5.58
CA ILE A 735 5.78 13.69 -4.45
C ILE A 735 6.26 15.05 -3.92
N LEU A 736 7.51 15.14 -3.44
CA LEU A 736 8.01 16.29 -2.69
C LEU A 736 8.65 17.36 -3.58
N GLY A 737 9.07 17.00 -4.80
CA GLY A 737 9.94 17.83 -5.63
C GLY A 737 11.44 17.64 -5.35
N GLU A 738 11.78 16.98 -4.24
CA GLU A 738 13.15 16.72 -3.80
C GLU A 738 13.33 15.24 -3.43
N GLN A 739 14.59 14.78 -3.38
CA GLN A 739 14.95 13.42 -2.94
C GLN A 739 14.96 13.31 -1.41
N GLY A 740 14.86 12.09 -0.88
CA GLY A 740 15.02 11.79 0.54
C GLY A 740 13.92 10.90 1.12
N ALA A 741 12.78 10.74 0.46
CA ALA A 741 11.73 9.84 0.93
C ALA A 741 12.12 8.35 0.76
N GLU A 742 13.02 8.06 -0.19
CA GLU A 742 13.60 6.72 -0.37
C GLU A 742 14.51 6.30 0.79
N GLN A 743 14.97 7.26 1.61
CA GLN A 743 15.85 7.04 2.77
C GLN A 743 15.07 6.88 4.08
N LEU A 744 13.73 6.91 4.02
CA LEU A 744 12.88 6.68 5.17
C LEU A 744 12.91 5.21 5.59
N LEU A 745 12.51 4.95 6.83
CA LEU A 745 12.64 3.65 7.48
C LEU A 745 11.39 2.76 7.39
N GLY A 746 10.34 3.24 6.72
CA GLY A 746 9.02 2.61 6.71
C GLY A 746 8.29 2.78 8.05
N MET A 747 7.24 1.96 8.28
CA MET A 747 6.51 1.88 9.55
C MET A 747 6.05 3.25 10.12
N GLY A 748 5.57 4.14 9.25
CA GLY A 748 5.05 5.46 9.64
C GLY A 748 6.10 6.58 9.65
N ASP A 749 7.35 6.30 9.32
CA ASP A 749 8.37 7.34 9.10
C ASP A 749 8.07 8.12 7.81
N MET A 750 7.99 9.45 7.90
CA MET A 750 7.54 10.31 6.81
C MET A 750 8.29 11.64 6.72
N LEU A 751 8.25 12.21 5.53
CA LEU A 751 8.63 13.58 5.22
C LEU A 751 7.37 14.41 5.01
N TYR A 752 7.20 15.42 5.85
CA TYR A 752 6.12 16.39 5.79
C TYR A 752 6.62 17.70 5.20
N MET A 753 5.91 18.22 4.19
CA MET A 753 6.16 19.51 3.59
C MET A 753 4.91 20.38 3.72
N ALA A 754 5.06 21.50 4.41
CA ALA A 754 4.01 22.49 4.59
C ALA A 754 4.10 23.57 3.50
N GLY A 755 3.02 23.78 2.73
CA GLY A 755 2.90 24.94 1.84
C GLY A 755 3.97 25.05 0.74
N GLY A 756 4.52 23.92 0.26
CA GLY A 756 5.64 23.90 -0.69
C GLY A 756 6.97 24.42 -0.12
N GLY A 757 7.06 24.56 1.21
CA GLY A 757 8.22 25.05 1.93
C GLY A 757 9.21 23.94 2.30
N ARG A 758 9.81 24.07 3.48
CA ARG A 758 10.84 23.12 3.95
C ARG A 758 10.24 21.78 4.33
N ILE A 759 10.99 20.72 4.03
CA ILE A 759 10.67 19.36 4.43
C ILE A 759 11.12 19.13 5.88
N GLN A 760 10.23 18.56 6.68
CA GLN A 760 10.47 18.13 8.04
C GLN A 760 10.22 16.62 8.16
N ARG A 761 11.15 15.89 8.77
CA ARG A 761 10.95 14.47 9.07
C ARG A 761 10.09 14.31 10.32
N VAL A 762 9.09 13.46 10.23
CA VAL A 762 8.11 13.19 11.28
C VAL A 762 7.91 11.68 11.38
N HIS A 763 7.86 11.17 12.60
CA HIS A 763 7.56 9.77 12.89
C HIS A 763 6.07 9.68 13.24
N GLY A 764 5.30 9.08 12.33
CA GLY A 764 3.85 8.95 12.43
C GLY A 764 3.42 8.14 13.65
N PRO A 765 2.27 8.48 14.27
CA PRO A 765 1.73 7.67 15.33
C PRO A 765 1.21 6.35 14.78
N PHE A 766 1.23 5.35 15.64
CA PHE A 766 0.66 4.03 15.40
C PHE A 766 -0.72 3.94 16.05
N VAL A 767 -1.64 3.32 15.32
CA VAL A 767 -2.93 2.84 15.80
C VAL A 767 -3.17 1.48 15.14
N SER A 768 -3.67 0.51 15.91
CA SER A 768 -4.04 -0.81 15.39
C SER A 768 -5.49 -0.84 14.93
N ASP A 769 -5.83 -1.74 14.03
CA ASP A 769 -7.19 -1.92 13.51
C ASP A 769 -8.21 -2.19 14.64
N ASP A 770 -7.85 -3.01 15.63
CA ASP A 770 -8.66 -3.26 16.83
C ASP A 770 -9.02 -1.98 17.61
N GLU A 771 -8.15 -0.96 17.59
CA GLU A 771 -8.42 0.32 18.24
C GLU A 771 -9.41 1.14 17.41
N VAL A 772 -9.20 1.19 16.08
CA VAL A 772 -10.10 1.85 15.13
C VAL A 772 -11.50 1.26 15.24
N GLU A 773 -11.63 -0.07 15.24
CA GLU A 773 -12.92 -0.76 15.35
C GLU A 773 -13.65 -0.43 16.64
N LYS A 774 -12.97 -0.40 17.80
CA LYS A 774 -13.58 -0.04 19.09
C LYS A 774 -14.11 1.39 19.08
N ILE A 775 -13.34 2.31 18.51
CA ILE A 775 -13.73 3.73 18.41
C ILE A 775 -14.93 3.88 17.49
N VAL A 776 -14.90 3.23 16.32
CA VAL A 776 -16.02 3.25 15.36
C VAL A 776 -17.27 2.62 15.97
N ALA A 777 -17.15 1.49 16.66
CA ALA A 777 -18.28 0.85 17.35
C ALA A 777 -18.90 1.78 18.39
N HIS A 778 -18.09 2.49 19.18
CA HIS A 778 -18.57 3.48 20.12
C HIS A 778 -19.32 4.63 19.43
N LEU A 779 -18.81 5.14 18.30
CA LEU A 779 -19.48 6.21 17.53
C LEU A 779 -20.82 5.76 16.93
N LYS A 780 -20.89 4.52 16.42
CA LYS A 780 -22.11 3.93 15.85
C LYS A 780 -23.23 3.74 16.88
N LEU A 781 -22.87 3.54 18.16
CA LEU A 781 -23.86 3.42 19.25
C LEU A 781 -24.57 4.74 19.55
N GLN A 782 -23.99 5.88 19.16
CA GLN A 782 -24.52 7.20 19.49
C GLN A 782 -25.48 7.76 18.43
N GLY A 783 -25.47 7.23 17.21
CA GLY A 783 -26.37 7.69 16.16
C GLY A 783 -26.14 7.00 14.81
N VAL A 784 -27.15 7.05 13.97
CA VAL A 784 -27.08 6.63 12.57
C VAL A 784 -26.69 7.82 11.68
N PRO A 785 -25.92 7.61 10.61
CA PRO A 785 -25.60 8.67 9.67
C PRO A 785 -26.84 9.08 8.88
N GLU A 786 -26.92 10.39 8.64
CA GLU A 786 -27.87 10.98 7.70
C GLU A 786 -27.21 11.06 6.34
N TYR A 787 -27.44 10.03 5.52
CA TYR A 787 -26.89 9.95 4.17
C TYR A 787 -27.68 10.85 3.20
N LEU A 788 -26.95 11.46 2.26
CA LEU A 788 -27.48 12.25 1.17
C LEU A 788 -27.32 11.48 -0.13
N ASP A 789 -28.42 10.91 -0.64
CA ASP A 789 -28.39 10.04 -1.83
C ASP A 789 -27.86 10.78 -3.08
N ALA A 790 -28.16 12.07 -3.20
CA ALA A 790 -27.68 12.99 -4.24
C ALA A 790 -26.14 13.13 -4.35
N ILE A 791 -25.38 12.59 -3.39
CA ILE A 791 -23.91 12.56 -3.47
C ILE A 791 -23.44 11.48 -4.44
N THR A 792 -24.18 10.38 -4.56
CA THR A 792 -23.76 9.21 -5.36
C THR A 792 -24.65 8.92 -6.56
N GLU A 793 -25.81 9.56 -6.65
CA GLU A 793 -26.73 9.50 -7.79
C GLU A 793 -26.36 10.59 -8.79
N ASP A 794 -26.19 10.20 -10.05
CA ASP A 794 -25.91 11.15 -11.13
C ASP A 794 -27.25 11.71 -11.62
N ASP A 795 -27.49 13.02 -11.43
CA ASP A 795 -28.70 13.68 -11.93
C ASP A 795 -28.79 13.59 -13.48
N ASP A 796 -27.66 13.31 -14.15
CA ASP A 796 -27.57 13.13 -15.60
C ASP A 796 -28.08 11.75 -16.09
N GLU A 797 -28.33 10.77 -15.19
CA GLU A 797 -28.86 9.43 -15.54
C GLU A 797 -30.40 9.33 -15.44
N GLU A 798 -31.10 10.33 -14.88
CA GLU A 798 -32.58 10.33 -14.83
C GLU A 798 -33.27 10.70 -16.16
N ASP A 799 -32.52 11.06 -17.20
CA ASP A 799 -33.05 11.30 -18.55
C ASP A 799 -33.22 10.00 -19.40
N GLU A 800 -33.00 8.81 -18.82
CA GLU A 800 -33.50 7.55 -19.40
C GLU A 800 -34.84 7.14 -18.74
N PRO A 801 -35.99 7.25 -19.43
CA PRO A 801 -37.26 6.85 -18.86
C PRO A 801 -37.33 5.32 -18.78
N SER A 802 -37.06 4.80 -17.58
CA SER A 802 -37.37 3.43 -17.21
C SER A 802 -38.90 3.23 -17.26
N GLY A 803 -39.33 2.45 -18.24
CA GLY A 803 -40.75 2.22 -18.49
C GLY A 803 -41.45 1.52 -17.33
N LYS A 804 -42.48 2.16 -16.78
CA LYS A 804 -43.68 1.53 -16.22
C LYS A 804 -44.86 2.50 -16.16
N GLY A 805 -45.73 2.33 -17.16
CA GLY A 805 -47.13 2.72 -17.31
C GLY A 805 -47.78 3.74 -16.37
N SER A 806 -48.30 4.80 -16.97
CA SER A 806 -49.71 5.16 -16.75
C SER A 806 -50.34 5.73 -18.02
N SER A 807 -51.58 5.34 -18.23
CA SER A 807 -52.41 5.55 -19.40
C SER A 807 -52.95 6.97 -19.55
N GLY A 808 -53.03 7.43 -20.80
CA GLY A 808 -54.22 8.10 -21.33
C GLY A 808 -54.24 9.63 -21.33
N GLY A 809 -54.36 10.21 -22.53
CA GLY A 809 -54.83 11.58 -22.71
C GLY A 809 -54.24 12.24 -23.95
N GLY A 810 -54.97 12.18 -25.07
CA GLY A 810 -54.58 12.84 -26.31
C GLY A 810 -54.52 14.38 -26.17
N GLY A 811 -53.50 14.96 -26.78
CA GLY A 811 -53.33 16.41 -26.91
C GLY A 811 -52.37 16.71 -28.04
N SER A 812 -52.92 17.13 -29.19
CA SER A 812 -52.19 17.75 -30.28
C SER A 812 -51.56 19.06 -29.78
N GLY A 813 -50.25 19.10 -29.63
CA GLY A 813 -49.48 20.30 -29.24
C GLY A 813 -48.32 20.54 -30.21
N ASN A 814 -48.16 21.79 -30.65
CA ASN A 814 -47.14 22.26 -31.59
C ASN A 814 -45.71 21.80 -31.24
N PHE A 815 -45.05 21.16 -32.20
CA PHE A 815 -43.64 20.73 -32.11
C PHE A 815 -42.60 21.85 -32.29
N GLU A 816 -43.02 23.10 -32.48
CA GLU A 816 -42.09 24.21 -32.79
C GLU A 816 -41.39 24.85 -31.57
N ASP A 817 -41.82 24.53 -30.34
CA ASP A 817 -41.29 25.12 -29.09
C ASP A 817 -40.69 24.08 -28.11
N SER A 818 -40.35 22.87 -28.58
CA SER A 818 -39.75 21.82 -27.73
C SER A 818 -38.23 22.00 -27.59
N ASP A 819 -37.73 22.03 -26.35
CA ASP A 819 -36.30 22.03 -26.01
C ASP A 819 -35.65 20.65 -26.23
N ASP A 820 -36.42 19.59 -26.54
CA ASP A 820 -35.89 18.26 -26.80
C ASP A 820 -35.28 18.15 -28.22
N PRO A 821 -33.99 17.81 -28.36
CA PRO A 821 -33.36 17.58 -29.66
C PRO A 821 -34.00 16.46 -30.49
N TYR A 822 -34.77 15.54 -29.89
CA TYR A 822 -35.54 14.54 -30.63
C TYR A 822 -36.72 15.16 -31.38
N ASP A 823 -37.55 15.95 -30.71
CA ASP A 823 -38.73 16.61 -31.32
C ASP A 823 -38.32 17.59 -32.41
N GLN A 824 -37.21 18.32 -32.21
CA GLN A 824 -36.61 19.19 -33.22
C GLN A 824 -36.13 18.40 -34.44
N ALA A 825 -35.61 17.19 -34.25
CA ALA A 825 -35.23 16.33 -35.35
C ALA A 825 -36.46 15.82 -36.11
N VAL A 826 -37.55 15.45 -35.41
CA VAL A 826 -38.80 14.99 -36.04
C VAL A 826 -39.42 16.11 -36.86
N SER A 827 -39.52 17.33 -36.33
CA SER A 827 -40.08 18.48 -37.05
C SER A 827 -39.27 18.81 -38.31
N VAL A 828 -37.94 18.76 -38.22
CA VAL A 828 -37.04 18.93 -39.38
C VAL A 828 -37.27 17.86 -40.44
N VAL A 829 -37.41 16.59 -40.04
CA VAL A 829 -37.62 15.47 -40.98
C VAL A 829 -38.96 15.59 -41.69
N LEU A 830 -40.03 15.93 -40.95
CA LEU A 830 -41.38 16.09 -41.50
C LEU A 830 -41.49 17.32 -42.41
N ARG A 831 -40.80 18.42 -42.06
CA ARG A 831 -40.81 19.66 -42.84
C ARG A 831 -39.98 19.56 -44.12
N ASP A 832 -38.77 19.02 -44.02
CA ASP A 832 -37.80 19.03 -45.13
C ASP A 832 -37.85 17.72 -45.96
N GLY A 833 -38.70 16.76 -45.57
CA GLY A 833 -38.97 15.51 -46.29
C GLY A 833 -37.77 14.57 -46.42
N LYS A 834 -36.77 14.69 -45.54
CA LYS A 834 -35.47 14.01 -45.65
C LYS A 834 -35.04 13.38 -44.33
N ALA A 835 -35.03 12.04 -44.29
CA ALA A 835 -34.54 11.26 -43.18
C ALA A 835 -33.19 10.60 -43.51
N SER A 836 -32.07 11.21 -43.10
CA SER A 836 -30.75 10.57 -43.05
C SER A 836 -29.92 11.06 -41.86
N THR A 837 -29.04 10.19 -41.34
CA THR A 837 -28.18 10.51 -40.18
C THR A 837 -27.31 11.74 -40.42
N SER A 838 -26.70 11.82 -41.61
CA SER A 838 -25.89 12.95 -42.06
C SER A 838 -26.68 14.25 -42.25
N TYR A 839 -27.99 14.16 -42.54
CA TYR A 839 -28.84 15.34 -42.72
C TYR A 839 -29.18 15.97 -41.37
N ILE A 840 -29.60 15.14 -40.40
CA ILE A 840 -29.90 15.55 -39.03
C ILE A 840 -28.66 16.10 -38.33
N GLN A 841 -27.51 15.46 -38.50
CA GLN A 841 -26.22 15.94 -38.01
C GLN A 841 -25.93 17.40 -38.46
N ARG A 842 -26.13 17.72 -39.75
CA ARG A 842 -25.87 19.09 -40.24
C ARG A 842 -26.91 20.09 -39.81
N ARG A 843 -28.17 19.67 -39.67
CA ARG A 843 -29.28 20.59 -39.37
C ARG A 843 -29.32 20.98 -37.89
N LEU A 844 -28.99 20.04 -37.01
CA LEU A 844 -28.99 20.25 -35.55
C LEU A 844 -27.58 20.46 -34.98
N GLY A 845 -26.53 20.36 -35.78
CA GLY A 845 -25.14 20.55 -35.32
C GLY A 845 -24.65 19.48 -34.33
N ILE A 846 -25.32 18.33 -34.27
CA ILE A 846 -25.03 17.24 -33.33
C ILE A 846 -24.05 16.21 -33.91
N GLY A 847 -23.32 15.50 -33.05
CA GLY A 847 -22.38 14.44 -33.48
C GLY A 847 -23.05 13.26 -34.19
N TYR A 848 -22.30 12.52 -35.01
CA TYR A 848 -22.82 11.42 -35.84
C TYR A 848 -23.55 10.33 -35.03
N ASN A 849 -22.98 9.90 -33.89
CA ASN A 849 -23.60 8.87 -33.05
C ASN A 849 -24.94 9.32 -32.48
N ARG A 850 -25.04 10.59 -32.04
CA ARG A 850 -26.30 11.16 -31.54
C ARG A 850 -27.36 11.27 -32.64
N ALA A 851 -26.95 11.69 -33.85
CA ALA A 851 -27.83 11.72 -35.01
C ALA A 851 -28.29 10.32 -35.45
N ALA A 852 -27.42 9.31 -35.33
CA ALA A 852 -27.76 7.91 -35.60
C ALA A 852 -28.78 7.36 -34.60
N SER A 853 -28.57 7.57 -33.30
CA SER A 853 -29.50 7.15 -32.26
C SER A 853 -30.89 7.81 -32.39
N ILE A 854 -30.94 9.09 -32.76
CA ILE A 854 -32.21 9.80 -33.02
C ILE A 854 -32.95 9.18 -34.21
N ILE A 855 -32.25 8.88 -35.30
CA ILE A 855 -32.84 8.25 -36.49
C ILE A 855 -33.28 6.80 -36.22
N GLU A 856 -32.55 6.03 -35.41
CA GLU A 856 -32.94 4.69 -34.97
C GLU A 856 -34.17 4.72 -34.07
N LYS A 857 -34.28 5.75 -33.19
CA LYS A 857 -35.46 5.98 -32.37
C LYS A 857 -36.68 6.31 -33.24
N MET A 858 -36.53 7.19 -34.26
CA MET A 858 -37.60 7.46 -35.24
C MET A 858 -38.02 6.21 -36.03
N GLU A 859 -37.11 5.29 -36.31
CA GLU A 859 -37.43 4.01 -36.98
C GLU A 859 -38.23 3.08 -36.08
N LYS A 860 -37.83 2.96 -34.80
CA LYS A 860 -38.58 2.18 -33.81
C LYS A 860 -39.98 2.72 -33.55
N GLU A 861 -40.15 4.04 -33.58
CA GLU A 861 -41.44 4.71 -33.40
C GLU A 861 -42.29 4.74 -34.68
N GLY A 862 -41.78 4.20 -35.79
CA GLY A 862 -42.51 4.11 -37.05
C GLY A 862 -42.67 5.45 -37.78
N ILE A 863 -41.84 6.44 -37.47
CA ILE A 863 -41.81 7.74 -38.15
C ILE A 863 -41.06 7.64 -39.48
N VAL A 864 -39.99 6.84 -39.50
CA VAL A 864 -39.16 6.57 -40.69
C VAL A 864 -38.99 5.08 -40.92
N GLY A 865 -38.89 4.65 -42.17
CA GLY A 865 -38.65 3.27 -42.56
C GLY A 865 -37.17 2.87 -42.48
N PRO A 866 -36.87 1.60 -42.79
CA PRO A 866 -35.50 1.08 -42.80
C PRO A 866 -34.63 1.80 -43.85
N ALA A 867 -33.32 1.83 -43.61
CA ALA A 867 -32.38 2.49 -44.51
C ALA A 867 -32.29 1.78 -45.86
N ASN A 868 -32.39 2.53 -46.96
CA ASN A 868 -32.08 2.03 -48.29
C ASN A 868 -30.55 1.97 -48.53
N HIS A 869 -30.14 1.42 -49.68
CA HIS A 869 -28.71 1.26 -50.04
C HIS A 869 -27.92 2.58 -50.11
N ALA A 870 -28.59 3.74 -50.13
CA ALA A 870 -27.98 5.07 -50.13
C ALA A 870 -28.08 5.78 -48.76
N GLY A 871 -28.51 5.09 -47.70
CA GLY A 871 -28.66 5.65 -46.36
C GLY A 871 -29.82 6.64 -46.20
N LYS A 872 -30.71 6.74 -47.20
CA LYS A 872 -31.96 7.50 -47.10
C LYS A 872 -33.06 6.60 -46.54
N ARG A 873 -33.91 7.14 -45.69
CA ARG A 873 -35.05 6.45 -45.09
C ARG A 873 -36.35 7.07 -45.61
N GLU A 874 -37.33 6.23 -45.88
CA GLU A 874 -38.68 6.66 -46.25
C GLU A 874 -39.40 7.22 -45.03
N ILE A 875 -40.22 8.27 -45.17
CA ILE A 875 -40.98 8.84 -44.07
C ILE A 875 -42.37 8.19 -44.10
N LEU A 876 -42.80 7.60 -42.99
CA LEU A 876 -44.01 6.77 -42.90
C LEU A 876 -45.23 7.55 -42.37
N VAL A 877 -45.03 8.81 -42.00
CA VAL A 877 -46.05 9.71 -41.42
C VAL A 877 -46.44 10.75 -42.48
N PRO A 878 -47.72 11.15 -42.58
CA PRO A 878 -48.16 12.15 -43.55
C PRO A 878 -47.38 13.45 -43.39
N THR A 879 -46.77 13.93 -44.47
CA THR A 879 -46.04 15.20 -44.51
C THR A 879 -46.97 16.36 -44.88
N GLU A 880 -46.61 17.61 -44.56
CA GLU A 880 -47.47 18.77 -44.88
C GLU A 880 -47.71 18.95 -46.40
N ASP A 881 -46.84 18.38 -47.23
CA ASP A 881 -47.00 18.33 -48.69
C ASP A 881 -48.13 17.39 -49.17
N ASP A 882 -48.63 16.47 -48.32
CA ASP A 882 -49.72 15.54 -48.65
C ASP A 882 -51.12 16.14 -48.40
N LYS A 883 -51.20 17.40 -47.95
CA LYS A 883 -52.47 18.08 -47.59
C LYS A 883 -53.04 19.03 -48.64
N PHE A 884 -52.60 18.97 -49.91
CA PHE A 884 -53.17 19.77 -51.01
C PHE A 884 -53.64 18.94 -52.20
#